data_AF-A0A6J6LRH0-F1
#
_entry.id   AF-A0A6J6LRH0-F1
#
_cell.length_a   1.000
_cell.length_b   1.000
_cell.length_c   1.000
_cell.angle_alpha   90.00
_cell.angle_beta   90.00
_cell.angle_gamma   90.00
#
_symmetry.space_group_name_H-M   'P 1'
#
loop_
_entity.id
_entity.type
_entity.pdbx_description
1 polymer ?
#
loop_
_entity_poly.entity_id
_entity_poly.type
_entity_poly.pdbx_seq_one_letter_code
_entity_poly.pdbx_strand_id
1 'polypeptide(L)'
;MFTHLHMASGYSFKYGTHLPDAIVERAAEFEMKSLALTDRDGLAGAIRFVESCQKYNVSPILGVDLKYKINGTKSRITLIAKSGGGWTSLVRLVTAINTFDPEKPILTLDLLQKFSTYTKDLLALHGSESAISQALVKRDYKKAMAIFNSGDKLFADQAIECVSHLAAGDGPYSTTHAGRMLGFARDNDLPAVISNAARMLDRSDGPVADILDCSRNLAPLHESNVERRNSEGFFKNSKEMVAIADLISRAAGERNSRHLLKETAAWAERAILSPVSDLGLGAIHLPEHHVVGAKDELDMARLFRERCFSGLNWRYGASTLLKKAEARLEDELTTVRTLGYESYFLTVADITDTARASGIRVAARGSGAGSLICHVLGISGVEPIAHGLLMERFCSPLRRALPDIDIDVESARRLEIYNQVFSKYGDPNWRKPGNSSRCATVAMVDTYRARHAIRDTGAALGLPPMEIDLIAKSIPHVRARNISQALDNLPELKNLNLNTPLIKMAIGLAERLDGLPRNLSMHPCAIVLSDGAFLDRAPIQINASGYPMVQFDKDDVEAIGLLKLDVLGVRMQSSLSYAVQEIERSQGITVDLDSIPLDDPKTFELIQSTKTLGLFQIESPGQRELIGKFAPETFTDLIIDISLFRPGPVKSDMIKPFLNARHGWKSPQIFHPDLYEALHETEGVVVFHEQVIRIISTLTGISFAEADEKRRALSSPEGQQEVCDWFYPAALSKGYQLPVVTEIWEVLRAFASFGFCKAHAAAFALPTYQSAWLKTHYPAAFLAGVLTHDPGMYPKRLMMDEVRQLGIGIGVVDVNHSTRNHRVEVVGGRESIRLALQDISGISDGEITSIENGQPYLDLADFVRRSGASQPICEALVLIGGFDSLYNGLNRRDLLLNVNDLYRWSRSATRLGGGQLTLGFTPELEASGLPKMTKREKVSYELDHLGMDVSHHVIEFYAAFLNEIGAVRSSELLAQRSESSVLVAGIKVALQTPPVRSGRRVIFLTLNDGYGCSDITFFEDMQSSYAQLLYGSSLFLIRGIIRRTGARGISLRATGAWELSAEFEKWRNLTVCER
;
A
#
# COMPACT_ATOMS: atom_id res chain seq x y z
N MET A 1 2.47 -45.52 -7.43
CA MET A 1 2.00 -44.16 -7.09
C MET A 1 3.01 -43.19 -7.68
N PHE A 2 2.54 -42.12 -8.30
CA PHE A 2 3.38 -41.20 -9.07
C PHE A 2 3.48 -39.83 -8.37
N THR A 3 4.64 -39.18 -8.48
CA THR A 3 4.90 -37.82 -7.96
C THR A 3 5.26 -36.90 -9.11
N HIS A 4 4.59 -35.75 -9.22
CA HIS A 4 4.98 -34.72 -10.18
C HIS A 4 6.23 -33.99 -9.68
N LEU A 5 7.29 -34.00 -10.48
CA LEU A 5 8.56 -33.29 -10.22
C LEU A 5 8.67 -31.91 -10.89
N HIS A 6 7.75 -31.58 -11.79
CA HIS A 6 7.74 -30.33 -12.54
C HIS A 6 6.31 -29.82 -12.65
N MET A 7 6.01 -28.78 -11.88
CA MET A 7 4.69 -28.21 -11.73
C MET A 7 4.80 -26.71 -11.41
N ALA A 8 4.03 -25.88 -12.11
CA ALA A 8 4.03 -24.42 -11.99
C ALA A 8 2.70 -23.90 -11.43
N SER A 9 2.77 -23.10 -10.37
CA SER A 9 1.64 -22.41 -9.76
C SER A 9 1.44 -21.02 -10.37
N GLY A 10 0.41 -20.29 -9.91
CA GLY A 10 0.17 -18.90 -10.27
C GLY A 10 1.31 -17.95 -9.89
N TYR A 11 2.24 -18.36 -9.01
CA TYR A 11 3.45 -17.60 -8.71
C TYR A 11 4.52 -17.69 -9.81
N SER A 12 4.36 -18.60 -10.76
CA SER A 12 4.86 -18.39 -12.12
C SER A 12 4.01 -17.30 -12.78
N PHE A 13 4.37 -16.03 -12.52
CA PHE A 13 3.57 -14.86 -12.88
C PHE A 13 3.10 -14.90 -14.33
N LYS A 14 1.78 -14.80 -14.51
CA LYS A 14 1.12 -14.88 -15.82
C LYS A 14 1.50 -16.14 -16.62
N TYR A 15 1.63 -17.29 -15.95
CA TYR A 15 1.90 -18.58 -16.59
C TYR A 15 1.04 -19.70 -15.98
N GLY A 16 1.17 -19.95 -14.68
CA GLY A 16 0.36 -20.95 -13.98
C GLY A 16 -1.07 -20.46 -13.75
N THR A 17 -2.01 -21.39 -13.74
CA THR A 17 -3.45 -21.07 -13.73
C THR A 17 -4.11 -21.13 -12.36
N HIS A 18 -3.42 -21.65 -11.33
CA HIS A 18 -3.97 -21.92 -10.00
C HIS A 18 -2.95 -21.66 -8.89
N LEU A 19 -3.45 -21.33 -7.70
CA LEU A 19 -2.63 -21.09 -6.51
C LEU A 19 -2.11 -22.40 -5.88
N PRO A 20 -0.97 -22.37 -5.16
CA PRO A 20 -0.36 -23.57 -4.58
C PRO A 20 -1.30 -24.39 -3.68
N ASP A 21 -2.20 -23.73 -2.95
CA ASP A 21 -3.17 -24.39 -2.05
C ASP A 21 -4.13 -25.32 -2.80
N ALA A 22 -4.74 -24.83 -3.89
CA ALA A 22 -5.64 -25.63 -4.73
C ALA A 22 -4.94 -26.83 -5.37
N ILE A 23 -3.67 -26.68 -5.73
CA ILE A 23 -2.85 -27.74 -6.33
C ILE A 23 -2.54 -28.84 -5.30
N VAL A 24 -2.19 -28.46 -4.07
CA VAL A 24 -1.91 -29.42 -2.99
C VAL A 24 -3.18 -30.15 -2.56
N GLU A 25 -4.31 -29.44 -2.45
CA GLU A 25 -5.62 -30.05 -2.18
C GLU A 25 -5.94 -31.13 -3.23
N ARG A 26 -5.77 -30.79 -4.52
CA ARG A 26 -5.97 -31.75 -5.61
C ARG A 26 -4.99 -32.93 -5.56
N ALA A 27 -3.75 -32.72 -5.13
CA ALA A 27 -2.77 -33.78 -4.95
C ALA A 27 -3.18 -34.75 -3.82
N ALA A 28 -3.75 -34.24 -2.74
CA ALA A 28 -4.31 -35.04 -1.66
C ALA A 28 -5.52 -35.85 -2.12
N GLU A 29 -6.41 -35.27 -2.94
CA GLU A 29 -7.52 -36.01 -3.57
C GLU A 29 -7.03 -37.16 -4.49
N PHE A 30 -5.86 -37.00 -5.12
CA PHE A 30 -5.21 -38.03 -5.91
C PHE A 30 -4.34 -39.00 -5.10
N GLU A 31 -4.38 -38.89 -3.76
CA GLU A 31 -3.62 -39.71 -2.81
C GLU A 31 -2.10 -39.66 -3.05
N MET A 32 -1.57 -38.54 -3.57
CA MET A 32 -0.13 -38.37 -3.77
C MET A 32 0.57 -38.15 -2.42
N LYS A 33 1.70 -38.85 -2.19
CA LYS A 33 2.49 -38.71 -0.96
C LYS A 33 3.41 -37.50 -0.95
N SER A 34 3.85 -37.07 -2.14
CA SER A 34 4.75 -35.94 -2.31
C SER A 34 4.41 -35.19 -3.60
N LEU A 35 4.80 -33.92 -3.66
CA LEU A 35 4.57 -33.06 -4.81
C LEU A 35 5.70 -32.04 -4.92
N ALA A 36 6.19 -31.78 -6.13
CA ALA A 36 7.11 -30.70 -6.40
C ALA A 36 6.39 -29.42 -6.83
N LEU A 37 6.89 -28.28 -6.37
CA LEU A 37 6.61 -26.97 -6.94
C LEU A 37 7.89 -26.42 -7.58
N THR A 38 7.83 -26.09 -8.87
CA THR A 38 8.94 -25.61 -9.68
C THR A 38 8.51 -24.38 -10.46
N ASP A 39 8.23 -23.29 -9.75
CA ASP A 39 7.80 -22.04 -10.36
C ASP A 39 8.89 -21.42 -11.26
N ARG A 40 8.46 -20.63 -12.24
CA ARG A 40 9.36 -19.98 -13.21
C ARG A 40 10.03 -18.76 -12.62
N ASP A 41 11.35 -18.70 -12.79
CA ASP A 41 12.21 -17.53 -12.53
C ASP A 41 12.20 -17.01 -11.06
N GLY A 42 11.60 -17.75 -10.12
CA GLY A 42 11.50 -17.34 -8.71
C GLY A 42 10.86 -18.39 -7.81
N LEU A 43 10.82 -18.08 -6.52
CA LEU A 43 10.36 -18.97 -5.44
C LEU A 43 9.22 -18.36 -4.61
N ALA A 44 8.57 -17.30 -5.09
CA ALA A 44 7.57 -16.54 -4.33
C ALA A 44 6.42 -17.39 -3.76
N GLY A 45 6.03 -18.49 -4.43
CA GLY A 45 4.97 -19.39 -3.97
C GLY A 45 5.40 -20.50 -3.00
N ALA A 46 6.69 -20.59 -2.66
CA ALA A 46 7.26 -21.75 -1.96
C ALA A 46 6.73 -21.93 -0.53
N ILE A 47 6.60 -20.85 0.24
CA ILE A 47 6.19 -20.93 1.65
C ILE A 47 4.72 -21.38 1.75
N ARG A 48 3.82 -20.70 1.04
CA ARG A 48 2.39 -21.09 0.95
C ARG A 48 2.18 -22.52 0.50
N PHE A 49 3.00 -22.99 -0.44
CA PHE A 49 2.98 -24.37 -0.90
C PHE A 49 3.33 -25.36 0.23
N VAL A 50 4.37 -25.06 1.01
CA VAL A 50 4.81 -25.91 2.11
C VAL A 50 3.81 -25.92 3.26
N GLU A 51 3.24 -24.76 3.62
CA GLU A 51 2.17 -24.68 4.62
C GLU A 51 0.93 -25.49 4.20
N SER A 52 0.54 -25.39 2.93
CA SER A 52 -0.56 -26.20 2.39
C SER A 52 -0.22 -27.69 2.41
N CYS A 53 1.02 -28.06 2.06
CA CYS A 53 1.51 -29.44 2.15
C CYS A 53 1.41 -29.98 3.58
N GLN A 54 1.76 -29.20 4.61
CA GLN A 54 1.59 -29.58 6.02
C GLN A 54 0.11 -29.79 6.36
N LYS A 55 -0.77 -28.88 5.90
CA LYS A 55 -2.21 -28.96 6.16
C LYS A 55 -2.85 -30.22 5.58
N TYR A 56 -2.45 -30.63 4.38
CA TYR A 56 -3.01 -31.80 3.68
C TYR A 56 -2.15 -33.08 3.80
N ASN A 57 -1.11 -33.07 4.63
CA ASN A 57 -0.20 -34.19 4.86
C ASN A 57 0.48 -34.73 3.58
N VAL A 58 0.93 -33.82 2.72
CA VAL A 58 1.72 -34.10 1.50
C VAL A 58 3.15 -33.66 1.76
N SER A 59 4.15 -34.46 1.37
CA SER A 59 5.57 -34.08 1.53
C SER A 59 6.01 -33.09 0.44
N PRO A 60 6.54 -31.91 0.81
CA PRO A 60 6.91 -30.89 -0.17
C PRO A 60 8.26 -31.20 -0.82
N ILE A 61 8.32 -30.95 -2.13
CA ILE A 61 9.56 -30.87 -2.92
C ILE A 61 9.61 -29.45 -3.52
N LEU A 62 10.73 -28.75 -3.38
CA LEU A 62 10.87 -27.38 -3.90
C LEU A 62 11.93 -27.32 -4.99
N GLY A 63 11.63 -26.57 -6.03
CA GLY A 63 12.53 -26.27 -7.11
C GLY A 63 12.17 -24.99 -7.83
N VAL A 64 12.86 -24.74 -8.94
CA VAL A 64 12.66 -23.55 -9.78
C VAL A 64 12.97 -23.94 -11.22
N ASP A 65 12.14 -23.50 -12.14
CA ASP A 65 12.40 -23.55 -13.58
C ASP A 65 13.09 -22.23 -13.97
N LEU A 66 14.31 -22.26 -14.49
CA LEU A 66 15.13 -21.07 -14.78
C LEU A 66 15.47 -20.93 -16.25
N LYS A 67 15.48 -19.69 -16.74
CA LYS A 67 16.10 -19.35 -18.03
C LYS A 67 17.59 -19.68 -17.99
N TYR A 68 18.05 -20.41 -18.99
CA TYR A 68 19.40 -20.93 -19.07
C TYR A 68 20.04 -20.66 -20.44
N LYS A 69 21.26 -20.11 -20.42
CA LYS A 69 22.02 -19.80 -21.64
C LYS A 69 23.38 -20.50 -21.63
N ILE A 70 23.52 -21.52 -22.49
CA ILE A 70 24.80 -22.19 -22.78
C ILE A 70 25.17 -21.97 -24.25
N ASN A 71 26.44 -21.63 -24.52
CA ASN A 71 27.00 -21.57 -25.88
C ASN A 71 26.11 -20.77 -26.86
N GLY A 72 25.56 -19.64 -26.39
CA GLY A 72 24.68 -18.77 -27.17
C GLY A 72 23.24 -19.24 -27.34
N THR A 73 22.90 -20.47 -26.93
CA THR A 73 21.55 -21.05 -27.04
C THR A 73 20.72 -20.70 -25.79
N LYS A 74 19.54 -20.09 -25.97
CA LYS A 74 18.58 -19.84 -24.88
C LYS A 74 17.68 -21.06 -24.69
N SER A 75 17.52 -21.48 -23.45
CA SER A 75 16.77 -22.67 -23.04
C SER A 75 16.25 -22.49 -21.62
N ARG A 76 15.62 -23.53 -21.06
CA ARG A 76 15.27 -23.61 -19.64
C ARG A 76 15.84 -24.87 -18.99
N ILE A 77 16.04 -24.80 -17.68
CA ILE A 77 16.48 -25.92 -16.84
C ILE A 77 15.71 -25.88 -15.52
N THR A 78 15.22 -27.04 -15.07
CA THR A 78 14.52 -27.15 -13.79
C THR A 78 15.50 -27.65 -12.73
N LEU A 79 15.64 -26.92 -11.64
CA LEU A 79 16.51 -27.27 -10.51
C LEU A 79 15.65 -27.60 -9.30
N ILE A 80 15.94 -28.72 -8.63
CA ILE A 80 15.22 -29.19 -7.44
C ILE A 80 16.19 -29.25 -6.26
N ALA A 81 15.75 -28.76 -5.10
CA ALA A 81 16.52 -28.85 -3.87
C ALA A 81 16.58 -30.29 -3.36
N LYS A 82 17.80 -30.78 -3.09
CA LYS A 82 18.01 -32.06 -2.40
C LYS A 82 17.73 -31.92 -0.90
N SER A 83 17.30 -33.00 -0.25
CA SER A 83 17.17 -33.08 1.21
C SER A 83 18.50 -32.78 1.93
N GLY A 84 18.48 -32.04 3.03
CA GLY A 84 19.66 -31.80 3.88
C GLY A 84 20.54 -30.64 3.41
N GLY A 85 19.93 -29.48 3.14
CA GLY A 85 20.64 -28.23 2.78
C GLY A 85 20.46 -27.76 1.33
N GLY A 86 19.78 -28.51 0.47
CA GLY A 86 19.54 -28.10 -0.92
C GLY A 86 18.67 -26.84 -1.05
N TRP A 87 17.78 -26.58 -0.08
CA TRP A 87 16.98 -25.34 -0.05
C TRP A 87 17.85 -24.09 0.05
N THR A 88 18.80 -24.07 0.98
CA THR A 88 19.75 -22.97 1.15
C THR A 88 20.54 -22.70 -0.12
N SER A 89 21.05 -23.76 -0.73
CA SER A 89 21.76 -23.69 -2.00
C SER A 89 20.87 -23.15 -3.14
N LEU A 90 19.61 -23.54 -3.19
CA LEU A 90 18.64 -23.06 -4.18
C LEU A 90 18.36 -21.55 -4.01
N VAL A 91 18.08 -21.12 -2.77
CA VAL A 91 17.81 -19.72 -2.43
C VAL A 91 19.00 -18.82 -2.77
N ARG A 92 20.22 -19.26 -2.43
CA ARG A 92 21.46 -18.55 -2.75
C ARG A 92 21.67 -18.41 -4.25
N LEU A 93 21.42 -19.46 -5.02
CA LEU A 93 21.55 -19.44 -6.47
C LEU A 93 20.54 -18.48 -7.10
N VAL A 94 19.25 -18.56 -6.73
CA VAL A 94 18.20 -17.67 -7.25
C VAL A 94 18.51 -16.22 -6.91
N THR A 95 18.97 -15.96 -5.69
CA THR A 95 19.42 -14.63 -5.27
C THR A 95 20.57 -14.12 -6.14
N ALA A 96 21.58 -14.96 -6.40
CA ALA A 96 22.70 -14.59 -7.25
C ALA A 96 22.28 -14.26 -8.68
N ILE A 97 21.34 -15.01 -9.26
CA ILE A 97 20.83 -14.77 -10.61
C ILE A 97 20.11 -13.42 -10.68
N ASN A 98 19.21 -13.16 -9.72
CA ASN A 98 18.37 -11.96 -9.70
C ASN A 98 19.13 -10.69 -9.30
N THR A 99 20.31 -10.82 -8.70
CA THR A 99 21.13 -9.66 -8.29
C THR A 99 22.30 -9.39 -9.24
N PHE A 100 22.72 -10.36 -10.06
CA PHE A 100 23.80 -10.17 -11.03
C PHE A 100 23.40 -9.31 -12.23
N ASP A 101 22.25 -9.62 -12.86
CA ASP A 101 21.62 -8.85 -13.92
C ASP A 101 20.11 -8.70 -13.62
N PRO A 102 19.72 -7.65 -12.87
CA PRO A 102 18.33 -7.44 -12.47
C PRO A 102 17.34 -7.30 -13.63
N GLU A 103 17.79 -6.79 -14.78
CA GLU A 103 16.90 -6.59 -15.93
C GLU A 103 16.62 -7.90 -16.67
N LYS A 104 17.60 -8.80 -16.71
CA LYS A 104 17.53 -10.07 -17.45
C LYS A 104 18.13 -11.21 -16.63
N PRO A 105 17.44 -11.69 -15.58
CA PRO A 105 17.90 -12.81 -14.77
C PRO A 105 17.96 -14.07 -15.64
N ILE A 106 19.17 -14.48 -16.02
CA ILE A 106 19.45 -15.66 -16.83
C ILE A 106 20.63 -16.39 -16.21
N LEU A 107 20.47 -17.69 -16.00
CA LEU A 107 21.57 -18.55 -15.61
C LEU A 107 22.55 -18.70 -16.78
N THR A 108 23.79 -18.26 -16.58
CA THR A 108 24.88 -18.43 -17.55
C THR A 108 25.90 -19.43 -17.02
N LEU A 109 26.72 -19.99 -17.91
CA LEU A 109 27.78 -20.92 -17.52
C LEU A 109 28.83 -20.28 -16.60
N ASP A 110 29.11 -18.98 -16.78
CA ASP A 110 29.98 -18.20 -15.89
C ASP A 110 29.41 -18.10 -14.47
N LEU A 111 28.11 -17.77 -14.35
CA LEU A 111 27.42 -17.69 -13.07
C LEU A 111 27.37 -19.07 -12.38
N LEU A 112 27.10 -20.13 -13.14
CA LEU A 112 27.15 -21.51 -12.66
C LEU A 112 28.53 -21.90 -12.11
N GLN A 113 29.60 -21.58 -12.82
CA GLN A 113 30.96 -21.88 -12.35
C GLN A 113 31.30 -21.10 -11.08
N LYS A 114 30.93 -19.82 -11.05
CA LYS A 114 31.17 -18.93 -9.92
C LYS A 114 30.42 -19.34 -8.65
N PHE A 115 29.18 -19.81 -8.79
CA PHE A 115 28.31 -20.26 -7.70
C PHE A 115 28.21 -21.79 -7.60
N SER A 116 29.21 -22.50 -8.13
CA SER A 116 29.23 -23.97 -8.20
C SER A 116 29.19 -24.66 -6.84
N THR A 117 29.51 -23.95 -5.76
CA THR A 117 29.33 -24.45 -4.39
C THR A 117 27.87 -24.73 -4.06
N TYR A 118 26.95 -23.90 -4.54
CA TYR A 118 25.52 -24.03 -4.27
C TYR A 118 24.87 -25.06 -5.21
N THR A 119 25.30 -25.13 -6.47
CA THR A 119 24.68 -26.05 -7.43
C THR A 119 24.95 -27.53 -7.14
N LYS A 120 25.98 -27.85 -6.35
CA LYS A 120 26.34 -29.21 -5.93
C LYS A 120 25.31 -29.90 -5.03
N ASP A 121 24.38 -29.14 -4.44
CA ASP A 121 23.27 -29.68 -3.64
C ASP A 121 21.94 -29.69 -4.42
N LEU A 122 21.97 -29.37 -5.72
CA LEU A 122 20.79 -29.26 -6.57
C LEU A 122 20.74 -30.40 -7.59
N LEU A 123 19.54 -30.93 -7.77
CA LEU A 123 19.19 -31.91 -8.78
C LEU A 123 18.71 -31.18 -10.03
N ALA A 124 19.30 -31.46 -11.19
CA ALA A 124 18.97 -30.77 -12.43
C ALA A 124 18.18 -31.66 -13.41
N LEU A 125 17.07 -31.13 -13.93
CA LEU A 125 16.22 -31.78 -14.91
C LEU A 125 16.30 -31.05 -16.25
N HIS A 126 16.66 -31.79 -17.30
CA HIS A 126 16.73 -31.30 -18.67
C HIS A 126 15.44 -31.65 -19.43
N GLY A 127 14.46 -30.73 -19.38
CA GLY A 127 13.14 -30.91 -19.97
C GLY A 127 13.00 -30.62 -21.46
N SER A 128 11.75 -30.50 -21.90
CA SER A 128 11.40 -30.26 -23.32
C SER A 128 11.88 -28.90 -23.86
N GLU A 129 12.11 -27.91 -23.00
CA GLU A 129 12.63 -26.58 -23.35
C GLU A 129 14.15 -26.45 -23.17
N SER A 130 14.82 -27.52 -22.76
CA SER A 130 16.27 -27.55 -22.55
C SER A 130 17.07 -27.45 -23.85
N ALA A 131 18.34 -27.03 -23.74
CA ALA A 131 19.25 -27.04 -24.87
C ALA A 131 19.53 -28.46 -25.41
N ILE A 132 19.40 -29.48 -24.55
CA ILE A 132 19.50 -30.90 -24.94
C ILE A 132 18.32 -31.27 -25.84
N SER A 133 17.09 -30.95 -25.43
CA SER A 133 15.89 -31.16 -26.25
C SER A 133 16.02 -30.50 -27.63
N GLN A 134 16.45 -29.25 -27.68
CA GLN A 134 16.67 -28.53 -28.95
C GLN A 134 17.72 -29.18 -29.86
N ALA A 135 18.80 -29.74 -29.29
CA ALA A 135 19.82 -30.48 -30.04
C ALA A 135 19.26 -31.82 -30.58
N LEU A 136 18.47 -32.53 -29.77
CA LEU A 136 17.84 -33.79 -30.16
C LEU A 136 16.76 -33.61 -31.24
N VAL A 137 16.02 -32.50 -31.25
CA VAL A 137 15.12 -32.13 -32.36
C VAL A 137 15.89 -32.00 -33.68
N LYS A 138 17.10 -31.42 -33.62
CA LYS A 138 18.01 -31.29 -34.77
C LYS A 138 18.81 -32.56 -35.06
N ARG A 139 18.59 -33.65 -34.30
CA ARG A 139 19.31 -34.94 -34.38
C ARG A 139 20.83 -34.83 -34.15
N ASP A 140 21.28 -33.81 -33.41
CA ASP A 140 22.68 -33.59 -33.07
C ASP A 140 23.00 -34.18 -31.68
N TYR A 141 23.17 -35.51 -31.64
CA TYR A 141 23.44 -36.25 -30.42
C TYR A 141 24.79 -35.90 -29.76
N LYS A 142 25.80 -35.53 -30.57
CA LYS A 142 27.11 -35.12 -30.05
C LYS A 142 27.01 -33.82 -29.26
N LYS A 143 26.26 -32.84 -29.78
CA LYS A 143 26.01 -31.58 -29.07
C LYS A 143 25.17 -31.81 -27.82
N ALA A 144 24.16 -32.68 -27.87
CA ALA A 144 23.34 -33.05 -26.71
C ALA A 144 24.21 -33.61 -25.57
N MET A 145 25.12 -34.55 -25.87
CA MET A 145 26.02 -35.14 -24.89
C MET A 145 27.05 -34.12 -24.35
N ALA A 146 27.58 -33.26 -25.21
CA ALA A 146 28.49 -32.19 -24.78
C ALA A 146 27.82 -31.22 -23.79
N ILE A 147 26.53 -30.91 -23.99
CA ILE A 147 25.75 -30.08 -23.07
C ILE A 147 25.56 -30.80 -21.74
N PHE A 148 25.16 -32.08 -21.74
CA PHE A 148 24.98 -32.86 -20.52
C PHE A 148 26.28 -32.93 -19.69
N ASN A 149 27.39 -33.25 -20.34
CA ASN A 149 28.71 -33.35 -19.70
C ASN A 149 29.21 -32.01 -19.12
N SER A 150 28.76 -30.87 -19.66
CA SER A 150 29.12 -29.56 -19.12
C SER A 150 28.54 -29.30 -17.73
N GLY A 151 27.44 -29.98 -17.36
CA GLY A 151 26.82 -29.90 -16.04
C GLY A 151 27.33 -30.91 -15.01
N ASP A 152 28.09 -31.93 -15.43
CA ASP A 152 28.35 -33.14 -14.63
C ASP A 152 29.13 -32.88 -13.33
N LYS A 153 29.97 -31.84 -13.34
CA LYS A 153 30.72 -31.39 -12.15
C LYS A 153 30.06 -30.23 -11.39
N LEU A 154 28.94 -29.73 -11.90
CA LEU A 154 28.28 -28.52 -11.39
C LEU A 154 27.06 -28.86 -10.53
N PHE A 155 26.29 -29.88 -10.89
CA PHE A 155 25.10 -30.30 -10.15
C PHE A 155 25.36 -31.49 -9.24
N ALA A 156 24.47 -31.73 -8.28
CA ALA A 156 24.50 -32.94 -7.46
C ALA A 156 24.30 -34.19 -8.32
N ASP A 157 23.36 -34.08 -9.25
CA ASP A 157 22.96 -35.12 -10.20
C ASP A 157 22.15 -34.48 -11.34
N GLN A 158 22.10 -35.14 -12.50
CA GLN A 158 21.38 -34.65 -13.67
C GLN A 158 20.52 -35.75 -14.30
N ALA A 159 19.27 -35.42 -14.65
CA ALA A 159 18.38 -36.33 -15.37
C ALA A 159 17.80 -35.69 -16.63
N ILE A 160 17.51 -36.54 -17.61
CA ILE A 160 16.72 -36.19 -18.78
C ILE A 160 15.25 -36.28 -18.40
N GLU A 161 14.52 -35.18 -18.52
CA GLU A 161 13.09 -35.14 -18.23
C GLU A 161 12.27 -35.39 -19.51
N CYS A 162 11.51 -36.49 -19.48
CA CYS A 162 10.66 -36.92 -20.58
C CYS A 162 9.23 -36.40 -20.38
N VAL A 163 8.77 -35.52 -21.28
CA VAL A 163 7.44 -34.88 -21.20
C VAL A 163 6.66 -35.13 -22.49
N SER A 164 5.42 -35.62 -22.36
CA SER A 164 4.51 -35.79 -23.49
C SER A 164 3.14 -35.20 -23.20
N HIS A 165 2.76 -34.21 -24.01
CA HIS A 165 1.42 -33.63 -24.06
C HIS A 165 0.60 -34.21 -25.22
N LEU A 166 1.00 -35.37 -25.78
CA LEU A 166 0.33 -35.96 -26.95
C LEU A 166 0.24 -35.00 -28.15
N ALA A 167 1.18 -34.06 -28.25
CA ALA A 167 1.24 -33.12 -29.36
C ALA A 167 1.59 -33.86 -30.66
N ALA A 168 0.97 -33.44 -31.77
CA ALA A 168 1.27 -34.00 -33.08
C ALA A 168 2.68 -33.62 -33.57
N GLY A 169 3.29 -34.50 -34.37
CA GLY A 169 4.61 -34.31 -34.97
C GLY A 169 5.78 -34.83 -34.12
N ASP A 170 7.00 -34.42 -34.48
CA ASP A 170 8.26 -34.91 -33.90
C ASP A 170 9.02 -33.89 -33.03
N GLY A 171 8.36 -32.76 -32.71
CA GLY A 171 8.92 -31.66 -31.93
C GLY A 171 8.71 -31.82 -30.41
N PRO A 172 9.11 -30.81 -29.61
CA PRO A 172 8.90 -30.81 -28.17
C PRO A 172 7.45 -31.10 -27.77
N TYR A 173 7.26 -31.74 -26.61
CA TYR A 173 5.97 -32.18 -26.08
C TYR A 173 5.25 -33.30 -26.87
N SER A 174 5.78 -33.75 -28.02
CA SER A 174 5.26 -34.95 -28.71
C SER A 174 5.73 -36.25 -28.03
N THR A 175 4.95 -37.32 -28.15
CA THR A 175 5.34 -38.65 -27.63
C THR A 175 6.60 -39.18 -28.32
N THR A 176 6.75 -38.94 -29.63
CA THR A 176 7.94 -39.35 -30.41
C THR A 176 9.19 -38.67 -29.88
N HIS A 177 9.13 -37.36 -29.60
CA HIS A 177 10.27 -36.63 -29.04
C HIS A 177 10.60 -37.06 -27.62
N ALA A 178 9.58 -37.27 -26.77
CA ALA A 178 9.79 -37.81 -25.42
C ALA A 178 10.45 -39.20 -25.46
N GLY A 179 10.03 -40.08 -26.37
CA GLY A 179 10.67 -41.37 -26.61
C GLY A 179 12.13 -41.24 -27.08
N ARG A 180 12.43 -40.23 -27.90
CA ARG A 180 13.81 -39.91 -28.32
C ARG A 180 14.67 -39.43 -27.14
N MET A 181 14.11 -38.62 -26.24
CA MET A 181 14.80 -38.18 -25.02
C MET A 181 15.12 -39.38 -24.12
N LEU A 182 14.15 -40.28 -23.91
CA LEU A 182 14.36 -41.51 -23.13
C LEU A 182 15.39 -42.44 -23.79
N GLY A 183 15.30 -42.63 -25.12
CA GLY A 183 16.26 -43.43 -25.88
C GLY A 183 17.68 -42.88 -25.80
N PHE A 184 17.84 -41.55 -25.90
CA PHE A 184 19.13 -40.89 -25.72
C PHE A 184 19.71 -41.11 -24.31
N ALA A 185 18.87 -41.02 -23.28
CA ALA A 185 19.29 -41.27 -21.91
C ALA A 185 19.78 -42.72 -21.73
N ARG A 186 18.99 -43.69 -22.21
CA ARG A 186 19.36 -45.12 -22.17
C ARG A 186 20.66 -45.41 -22.91
N ASP A 187 20.81 -44.91 -24.14
CA ASP A 187 21.97 -45.23 -24.99
C ASP A 187 23.29 -44.66 -24.44
N ASN A 188 23.22 -43.75 -23.47
CA ASN A 188 24.38 -43.12 -22.83
C ASN A 188 24.42 -43.36 -21.30
N ASP A 189 23.63 -44.31 -20.79
CA ASP A 189 23.54 -44.65 -19.35
C ASP A 189 23.22 -43.45 -18.43
N LEU A 190 22.36 -42.54 -18.89
CA LEU A 190 21.94 -41.34 -18.16
C LEU A 190 20.62 -41.56 -17.41
N PRO A 191 20.40 -40.90 -16.25
CA PRO A 191 19.12 -40.95 -15.54
C PRO A 191 18.01 -40.30 -16.37
N ALA A 192 16.81 -40.91 -16.37
CA ALA A 192 15.63 -40.36 -17.01
C ALA A 192 14.44 -40.35 -16.05
N VAL A 193 13.71 -39.24 -16.02
CA VAL A 193 12.50 -39.07 -15.21
C VAL A 193 11.33 -38.67 -16.09
N ILE A 194 10.10 -38.95 -15.65
CA ILE A 194 8.88 -38.53 -16.33
C ILE A 194 8.18 -37.42 -15.55
N SER A 195 7.73 -36.40 -16.28
CA SER A 195 6.84 -35.36 -15.74
C SER A 195 5.76 -35.00 -16.77
N ASN A 196 4.77 -34.23 -16.34
CA ASN A 196 3.82 -33.60 -17.27
C ASN A 196 4.10 -32.11 -17.51
N ALA A 197 5.15 -31.53 -16.91
CA ALA A 197 5.40 -30.08 -16.87
C ALA A 197 4.10 -29.28 -16.67
N ALA A 198 3.35 -29.62 -15.62
CA ALA A 198 1.97 -29.17 -15.46
C ALA A 198 1.91 -27.67 -15.08
N ARG A 199 1.09 -26.90 -15.79
CA ARG A 199 0.78 -25.48 -15.46
C ARG A 199 -0.73 -25.20 -15.31
N MET A 200 -1.53 -26.18 -15.70
CA MET A 200 -3.00 -26.18 -15.58
C MET A 200 -3.42 -27.12 -14.46
N LEU A 201 -4.49 -26.79 -13.71
CA LEU A 201 -5.05 -27.73 -12.75
C LEU A 201 -5.91 -28.74 -13.50
N ASP A 202 -6.84 -28.25 -14.33
CA ASP A 202 -7.73 -29.04 -15.17
C ASP A 202 -7.57 -28.73 -16.65
N ARG A 203 -8.01 -29.67 -17.51
CA ARG A 203 -7.97 -29.50 -18.97
C ARG A 203 -8.77 -28.28 -19.47
N SER A 204 -9.80 -27.85 -18.71
CA SER A 204 -10.62 -26.65 -18.99
C SER A 204 -9.88 -25.33 -18.81
N ASP A 205 -8.67 -25.33 -18.28
CA ASP A 205 -7.87 -24.13 -18.02
C ASP A 205 -7.10 -23.62 -19.24
N GLY A 206 -7.13 -24.35 -20.37
CA GLY A 206 -6.47 -23.96 -21.62
C GLY A 206 -6.69 -22.50 -22.02
N PRO A 207 -7.94 -21.99 -22.09
CA PRO A 207 -8.20 -20.59 -22.42
C PRO A 207 -7.61 -19.58 -21.42
N VAL A 208 -7.51 -19.95 -20.14
CA VAL A 208 -6.89 -19.09 -19.11
C VAL A 208 -5.38 -19.05 -19.35
N ALA A 209 -4.75 -20.20 -19.59
CA ALA A 209 -3.34 -20.27 -19.92
C ALA A 209 -2.97 -19.43 -21.16
N ASP A 210 -3.85 -19.39 -22.17
CA ASP A 210 -3.64 -18.56 -23.38
C ASP A 210 -3.66 -17.06 -23.08
N ILE A 211 -4.63 -16.60 -22.28
CA ILE A 211 -4.71 -15.20 -21.87
C ILE A 211 -3.49 -14.80 -21.06
N LEU A 212 -3.04 -15.69 -20.16
CA LEU A 212 -1.85 -15.46 -19.35
C LEU A 212 -0.59 -15.34 -20.24
N ASP A 213 -0.44 -16.21 -21.24
CA ASP A 213 0.68 -16.13 -22.21
C ASP A 213 0.63 -14.83 -23.03
N CYS A 214 -0.55 -14.45 -23.51
CA CYS A 214 -0.77 -13.20 -24.25
C CYS A 214 -0.46 -11.96 -23.39
N SER A 215 -0.92 -11.96 -22.12
CA SER A 215 -0.63 -10.89 -21.15
C SER A 215 0.85 -10.81 -20.78
N ARG A 216 1.55 -11.96 -20.71
CA ARG A 216 3.00 -12.01 -20.47
C ARG A 216 3.78 -11.43 -21.66
N ASN A 217 3.33 -11.72 -22.88
CA ASN A 217 3.95 -11.26 -24.12
C ASN A 217 3.50 -9.85 -24.56
N LEU A 218 2.53 -9.25 -23.87
CA LEU A 218 1.89 -7.96 -24.23
C LEU A 218 1.36 -7.98 -25.67
N ALA A 219 0.77 -9.10 -26.09
CA ALA A 219 0.32 -9.33 -27.46
C ALA A 219 -1.10 -9.90 -27.48
N PRO A 220 -1.89 -9.67 -28.56
CA PRO A 220 -3.20 -10.27 -28.69
C PRO A 220 -3.11 -11.78 -28.95
N LEU A 221 -4.24 -12.47 -28.79
CA LEU A 221 -4.38 -13.90 -29.01
C LEU A 221 -4.02 -14.26 -30.45
N HIS A 222 -2.94 -15.01 -30.61
CA HIS A 222 -2.45 -15.54 -31.88
C HIS A 222 -1.63 -16.81 -31.60
N GLU A 223 -1.58 -17.75 -32.55
CA GLU A 223 -0.87 -19.02 -32.39
C GLU A 223 0.63 -18.85 -32.07
N SER A 224 1.24 -17.75 -32.54
CA SER A 224 2.65 -17.43 -32.22
C SER A 224 2.88 -16.95 -30.79
N ASN A 225 1.83 -16.51 -30.11
CA ASN A 225 1.91 -15.82 -28.81
C ASN A 225 1.51 -16.74 -27.65
N VAL A 226 1.03 -17.94 -27.96
CA VAL A 226 0.56 -18.95 -27.02
C VAL A 226 1.58 -20.10 -26.96
N GLU A 227 1.93 -20.55 -25.75
CA GLU A 227 2.91 -21.64 -25.59
C GLU A 227 2.27 -23.03 -25.71
N ARG A 228 0.97 -23.17 -25.38
CA ARG A 228 0.28 -24.46 -25.44
C ARG A 228 0.00 -24.87 -26.89
N ARG A 229 0.17 -26.16 -27.20
CA ARG A 229 -0.31 -26.77 -28.46
C ARG A 229 -1.68 -27.41 -28.32
N ASN A 230 -1.99 -27.88 -27.12
CA ASN A 230 -3.26 -28.48 -26.73
C ASN A 230 -3.43 -28.30 -25.20
N SER A 231 -4.45 -28.92 -24.62
CA SER A 231 -4.74 -28.79 -23.18
C SER A 231 -4.24 -29.98 -22.34
N GLU A 232 -3.21 -30.71 -22.76
CA GLU A 232 -2.70 -31.89 -22.03
C GLU A 232 -1.68 -31.58 -20.92
N GLY A 233 -1.22 -30.32 -20.81
CA GLY A 233 -0.32 -29.84 -19.75
C GLY A 233 -1.01 -29.55 -18.40
N PHE A 234 -2.03 -30.34 -18.04
CA PHE A 234 -2.77 -30.22 -16.78
C PHE A 234 -2.28 -31.17 -15.69
N PHE A 235 -2.78 -31.02 -14.46
CA PHE A 235 -2.37 -31.83 -13.32
C PHE A 235 -3.03 -33.22 -13.38
N LYS A 236 -2.29 -34.21 -13.93
CA LYS A 236 -2.76 -35.58 -14.16
C LYS A 236 -2.67 -36.46 -12.91
N ASN A 237 -3.59 -37.41 -12.79
CA ASN A 237 -3.53 -38.40 -11.72
C ASN A 237 -2.50 -39.52 -12.02
N SER A 238 -2.27 -40.40 -11.04
CA SER A 238 -1.29 -41.50 -11.18
C SER A 238 -1.60 -42.45 -12.35
N LYS A 239 -2.86 -42.76 -12.64
CA LYS A 239 -3.23 -43.71 -13.72
C LYS A 239 -2.92 -43.13 -15.09
N GLU A 240 -3.23 -41.85 -15.29
CA GLU A 240 -2.95 -41.12 -16.52
C GLU A 240 -1.44 -41.01 -16.76
N MET A 241 -0.66 -40.73 -15.71
CA MET A 241 0.80 -40.63 -15.84
C MET A 241 1.47 -41.97 -16.16
N VAL A 242 0.97 -43.09 -15.61
CA VAL A 242 1.43 -44.44 -15.99
C VAL A 242 1.13 -44.73 -17.46
N ALA A 243 -0.06 -44.35 -17.96
CA ALA A 243 -0.39 -44.52 -19.36
C ALA A 243 0.51 -43.71 -20.29
N ILE A 244 0.84 -42.46 -19.93
CA ILE A 244 1.81 -41.65 -20.68
C ILE A 244 3.21 -42.26 -20.62
N ALA A 245 3.64 -42.77 -19.47
CA ALA A 245 4.92 -43.45 -19.33
C ALA A 245 5.03 -44.67 -20.25
N ASP A 246 3.98 -45.48 -20.35
CA ASP A 246 3.93 -46.63 -21.26
C ASP A 246 4.03 -46.20 -22.73
N LEU A 247 3.39 -45.10 -23.12
CA LEU A 247 3.49 -44.56 -24.48
C LEU A 247 4.91 -44.07 -24.80
N ILE A 248 5.56 -43.36 -23.88
CA ILE A 248 6.93 -42.87 -24.03
C ILE A 248 7.91 -44.05 -24.12
N SER A 249 7.82 -45.03 -23.21
CA SER A 249 8.67 -46.22 -23.22
C SER A 249 8.52 -47.01 -24.52
N ARG A 250 7.30 -47.21 -25.02
CA ARG A 250 7.08 -47.88 -26.32
C ARG A 250 7.70 -47.10 -27.48
N ALA A 251 7.58 -45.77 -27.48
CA ALA A 251 8.21 -44.93 -28.49
C ALA A 251 9.75 -44.98 -28.45
N ALA A 252 10.35 -45.24 -27.28
CA ALA A 252 11.79 -45.46 -27.10
C ALA A 252 12.26 -46.90 -27.43
N GLY A 253 11.32 -47.81 -27.76
CA GLY A 253 11.60 -49.22 -28.03
C GLY A 253 11.64 -50.12 -26.79
N GLU A 254 11.13 -49.66 -25.65
CA GLU A 254 11.07 -50.43 -24.40
C GLU A 254 9.76 -51.20 -24.24
N ARG A 255 9.80 -52.29 -23.46
CA ARG A 255 8.64 -53.16 -23.21
C ARG A 255 7.71 -52.65 -22.10
N ASN A 256 8.23 -51.92 -21.11
CA ASN A 256 7.46 -51.42 -19.97
C ASN A 256 8.02 -50.10 -19.45
N SER A 257 7.20 -49.33 -18.74
CA SER A 257 7.55 -48.04 -18.13
C SER A 257 8.07 -48.12 -16.69
N ARG A 258 8.30 -49.33 -16.16
CA ARG A 258 8.58 -49.54 -14.73
C ARG A 258 9.88 -48.87 -14.29
N HIS A 259 10.91 -48.90 -15.14
CA HIS A 259 12.20 -48.27 -14.84
C HIS A 259 12.05 -46.75 -14.73
N LEU A 260 11.44 -46.11 -15.73
CA LEU A 260 11.21 -44.66 -15.75
C LEU A 260 10.41 -44.17 -14.53
N LEU A 261 9.36 -44.90 -14.16
CA LEU A 261 8.55 -44.58 -12.97
C LEU A 261 9.31 -44.79 -11.66
N LYS A 262 10.14 -45.84 -11.56
CA LYS A 262 10.96 -46.13 -10.39
C LYS A 262 12.04 -45.08 -10.19
N GLU A 263 12.73 -44.69 -11.26
CA GLU A 263 13.73 -43.61 -11.23
C GLU A 263 13.08 -42.29 -10.81
N THR A 264 11.90 -41.95 -11.35
CA THR A 264 11.17 -40.75 -10.94
C THR A 264 10.83 -40.75 -9.45
N ALA A 265 10.41 -41.89 -8.90
CA ALA A 265 10.15 -42.03 -7.47
C ALA A 265 11.42 -41.89 -6.62
N ALA A 266 12.54 -42.49 -7.05
CA ALA A 266 13.83 -42.37 -6.36
C ALA A 266 14.35 -40.93 -6.34
N TRP A 267 14.14 -40.18 -7.44
CA TRP A 267 14.43 -38.75 -7.50
C TRP A 267 13.55 -37.92 -6.56
N ALA A 268 12.25 -38.25 -6.49
CA ALA A 268 11.33 -37.60 -5.57
C ALA A 268 11.75 -37.81 -4.10
N GLU A 269 12.09 -39.04 -3.71
CA GLU A 269 12.52 -39.37 -2.34
C GLU A 269 13.77 -38.61 -1.90
N ARG A 270 14.73 -38.38 -2.81
CA ARG A 270 15.95 -37.60 -2.55
C ARG A 270 15.70 -36.09 -2.37
N ALA A 271 14.53 -35.61 -2.76
CA ALA A 271 14.18 -34.20 -2.84
C ALA A 271 13.12 -33.75 -1.82
N ILE A 272 12.66 -34.67 -0.95
CA ILE A 272 11.70 -34.34 0.11
C ILE A 272 12.38 -33.42 1.12
N LEU A 273 11.76 -32.26 1.37
CA LEU A 273 12.23 -31.27 2.32
C LEU A 273 11.41 -31.33 3.61
N SER A 274 12.08 -31.04 4.72
CA SER A 274 11.47 -30.85 6.03
C SER A 274 11.07 -29.38 6.21
N PRO A 275 9.77 -29.08 6.42
CA PRO A 275 9.29 -27.72 6.63
C PRO A 275 10.03 -26.96 7.75
N VAL A 276 10.41 -27.66 8.83
CA VAL A 276 11.02 -27.01 10.00
C VAL A 276 12.54 -26.93 9.84
N SER A 277 13.21 -28.05 9.51
CA SER A 277 14.68 -28.08 9.52
C SER A 277 15.32 -27.49 8.27
N ASP A 278 14.68 -27.62 7.09
CA ASP A 278 15.23 -27.05 5.85
C ASP A 278 14.76 -25.61 5.64
N LEU A 279 13.48 -25.30 5.88
CA LEU A 279 12.92 -23.97 5.61
C LEU A 279 12.89 -23.02 6.82
N GLY A 280 12.97 -23.54 8.05
CA GLY A 280 12.88 -22.72 9.26
C GLY A 280 11.46 -22.27 9.62
N LEU A 281 10.42 -22.99 9.16
CA LEU A 281 9.04 -22.63 9.50
C LEU A 281 8.82 -22.66 11.02
N GLY A 282 8.34 -21.53 11.57
CA GLY A 282 8.11 -21.34 12.99
C GLY A 282 9.34 -21.01 13.85
N ALA A 283 10.53 -20.88 13.26
CA ALA A 283 11.74 -20.41 13.95
C ALA A 283 11.83 -18.87 13.94
N ILE A 284 12.35 -18.26 15.00
CA ILE A 284 12.51 -16.80 15.09
C ILE A 284 13.97 -16.42 14.85
N HIS A 285 14.18 -15.43 13.98
CA HIS A 285 15.50 -15.00 13.57
C HIS A 285 15.69 -13.50 13.76
N LEU A 286 16.58 -13.15 14.69
CA LEU A 286 16.86 -11.78 15.09
C LEU A 286 18.34 -11.44 14.85
N PRO A 287 18.69 -10.15 14.67
CA PRO A 287 20.07 -9.72 14.54
C PRO A 287 20.94 -10.16 15.72
N GLU A 288 22.20 -10.48 15.43
CA GLU A 288 23.15 -10.94 16.43
C GLU A 288 23.54 -9.83 17.42
N HIS A 289 23.94 -10.20 18.63
CA HIS A 289 24.29 -9.26 19.72
C HIS A 289 25.32 -8.18 19.29
N HIS A 290 26.30 -8.53 18.45
CA HIS A 290 27.33 -7.59 18.00
C HIS A 290 26.81 -6.52 17.04
N VAL A 291 25.70 -6.81 16.33
CA VAL A 291 25.05 -5.85 15.42
C VAL A 291 24.35 -4.74 16.21
N VAL A 292 23.78 -5.09 17.38
CA VAL A 292 23.14 -4.15 18.31
C VAL A 292 24.11 -3.55 19.34
N GLY A 293 25.42 -3.75 19.15
CA GLY A 293 26.47 -3.15 19.97
C GLY A 293 26.83 -3.90 21.26
N ALA A 294 26.38 -5.14 21.43
CA ALA A 294 26.66 -5.99 22.60
C ALA A 294 27.72 -7.07 22.32
N LYS A 295 28.55 -7.39 23.33
CA LYS A 295 29.63 -8.39 23.18
C LYS A 295 29.16 -9.83 23.19
N ASP A 296 28.16 -10.12 24.01
CA ASP A 296 27.53 -11.42 24.17
C ASP A 296 26.04 -11.25 24.56
N GLU A 297 25.30 -12.36 24.71
CA GLU A 297 23.87 -12.33 25.04
C GLU A 297 23.57 -11.74 26.43
N LEU A 298 24.46 -11.96 27.42
CA LEU A 298 24.28 -11.42 28.77
C LEU A 298 24.49 -9.91 28.78
N ASP A 299 25.49 -9.45 28.03
CA ASP A 299 25.78 -8.04 27.82
C ASP A 299 24.64 -7.33 27.07
N MET A 300 24.00 -8.01 26.10
CA MET A 300 22.82 -7.49 25.40
C MET A 300 21.65 -7.23 26.38
N ALA A 301 21.35 -8.19 27.24
CA ALA A 301 20.29 -8.04 28.25
C ALA A 301 20.61 -6.91 29.24
N ARG A 302 21.89 -6.77 29.63
CA ARG A 302 22.36 -5.66 30.47
C ARG A 302 22.23 -4.31 29.79
N LEU A 303 22.72 -4.18 28.55
CA LEU A 303 22.64 -2.97 27.74
C LEU A 303 21.19 -2.52 27.56
N PHE A 304 20.30 -3.46 27.21
CA PHE A 304 18.88 -3.21 27.04
C PHE A 304 18.25 -2.64 28.31
N ARG A 305 18.53 -3.26 29.46
CA ARG A 305 18.05 -2.79 30.76
C ARG A 305 18.58 -1.40 31.10
N GLU A 306 19.89 -1.17 30.99
CA GLU A 306 20.52 0.13 31.28
C GLU A 306 19.89 1.26 30.43
N ARG A 307 19.64 0.99 29.14
CA ARG A 307 18.99 1.95 28.24
C ARG A 307 17.57 2.30 28.67
N CYS A 308 16.78 1.30 29.07
CA CYS A 308 15.40 1.50 29.52
C CYS A 308 15.34 2.34 30.81
N PHE A 309 16.19 2.04 31.80
CA PHE A 309 16.24 2.80 33.07
C PHE A 309 16.75 4.23 32.88
N SER A 310 17.71 4.44 31.97
CA SER A 310 18.14 5.78 31.59
C SER A 310 17.00 6.60 30.98
N GLY A 311 16.25 6.00 30.05
CA GLY A 311 15.07 6.62 29.46
C GLY A 311 13.94 6.90 30.46
N LEU A 312 13.76 6.03 31.45
CA LEU A 312 12.79 6.22 32.54
C LEU A 312 13.13 7.47 33.36
N ASN A 313 14.39 7.64 33.74
CA ASN A 313 14.85 8.83 34.48
C ASN A 313 14.65 10.12 33.67
N TRP A 314 14.90 10.06 32.35
CA TRP A 314 14.70 11.21 31.47
C TRP A 314 13.22 11.62 31.36
N ARG A 315 12.28 10.66 31.24
CA ARG A 315 10.84 10.94 31.10
C ARG A 315 10.13 11.25 32.42
N TYR A 316 10.54 10.61 33.53
CA TYR A 316 9.79 10.61 34.79
C TYR A 316 10.54 11.21 36.00
N GLY A 317 11.72 11.78 35.82
CA GLY A 317 12.69 12.12 36.88
C GLY A 317 12.22 13.01 38.06
N ALA A 318 10.98 13.52 38.05
CA ALA A 318 10.36 14.22 39.18
C ALA A 318 8.87 13.90 39.40
N SER A 319 8.33 12.86 38.75
CA SER A 319 6.89 12.56 38.73
C SER A 319 6.43 11.67 39.89
N THR A 320 5.21 11.90 40.37
CA THR A 320 4.51 10.99 41.29
C THR A 320 4.25 9.61 40.68
N LEU A 321 4.32 9.50 39.34
CA LEU A 321 4.14 8.26 38.59
C LEU A 321 5.40 7.38 38.53
N LEU A 322 6.57 7.87 38.95
CA LEU A 322 7.84 7.16 38.80
C LEU A 322 7.79 5.73 39.38
N LYS A 323 7.28 5.55 40.60
CA LYS A 323 7.18 4.22 41.24
C LYS A 323 6.28 3.25 40.47
N LYS A 324 5.18 3.74 39.89
CA LYS A 324 4.29 2.92 39.07
C LYS A 324 4.97 2.54 37.75
N ALA A 325 5.70 3.47 37.16
CA ALA A 325 6.45 3.25 35.93
C ALA A 325 7.64 2.28 36.13
N GLU A 326 8.37 2.37 37.24
CA GLU A 326 9.42 1.42 37.60
C GLU A 326 8.89 -0.01 37.72
N ALA A 327 7.78 -0.21 38.46
CA ALA A 327 7.15 -1.51 38.61
C ALA A 327 6.69 -2.08 37.24
N ARG A 328 6.03 -1.26 36.42
CA ARG A 328 5.61 -1.67 35.08
C ARG A 328 6.79 -2.02 34.18
N LEU A 329 7.86 -1.23 34.21
CA LEU A 329 9.04 -1.47 33.39
C LEU A 329 9.70 -2.82 33.73
N GLU A 330 9.78 -3.16 35.02
CA GLU A 330 10.36 -4.41 35.48
C GLU A 330 9.57 -5.65 34.98
N ASP A 331 8.24 -5.57 35.03
CA ASP A 331 7.35 -6.61 34.50
C ASP A 331 7.48 -6.79 32.98
N GLU A 332 7.56 -5.66 32.24
CA GLU A 332 7.76 -5.68 30.78
C GLU A 332 9.13 -6.27 30.42
N LEU A 333 10.21 -5.87 31.11
CA LEU A 333 11.56 -6.41 30.90
C LEU A 333 11.63 -7.92 31.15
N THR A 334 10.95 -8.41 32.19
CA THR A 334 10.88 -9.83 32.50
C THR A 334 10.16 -10.62 31.39
N THR A 335 9.09 -10.06 30.86
CA THR A 335 8.34 -10.66 29.74
C THR A 335 9.18 -10.73 28.48
N VAL A 336 9.87 -9.64 28.11
CA VAL A 336 10.74 -9.57 26.93
C VAL A 336 11.88 -10.59 27.03
N ARG A 337 12.50 -10.72 28.21
CA ARG A 337 13.57 -11.70 28.46
C ARG A 337 13.10 -13.15 28.35
N THR A 338 11.88 -13.43 28.81
CA THR A 338 11.30 -14.78 28.71
C THR A 338 11.04 -15.19 27.25
N LEU A 339 10.78 -14.22 26.38
CA LEU A 339 10.51 -14.43 24.96
C LEU A 339 11.77 -14.34 24.08
N GLY A 340 12.86 -13.76 24.59
CA GLY A 340 14.12 -13.57 23.85
C GLY A 340 14.06 -12.43 22.82
N TYR A 341 13.30 -11.37 23.11
CA TYR A 341 13.07 -10.26 22.18
C TYR A 341 13.94 -9.01 22.45
N GLU A 342 15.00 -9.11 23.27
CA GLU A 342 15.89 -7.99 23.57
C GLU A 342 16.54 -7.40 22.31
N SER A 343 17.05 -8.26 21.41
CA SER A 343 17.65 -7.84 20.13
C SER A 343 16.64 -7.09 19.25
N TYR A 344 15.37 -7.51 19.27
CA TYR A 344 14.31 -6.85 18.53
C TYR A 344 14.11 -5.39 18.98
N PHE A 345 13.90 -5.15 20.28
CA PHE A 345 13.68 -3.79 20.78
C PHE A 345 14.92 -2.91 20.59
N LEU A 346 16.13 -3.45 20.77
CA LEU A 346 17.37 -2.70 20.51
C LEU A 346 17.53 -2.32 19.05
N THR A 347 17.19 -3.22 18.13
CA THR A 347 17.26 -2.96 16.67
C THR A 347 16.28 -1.87 16.27
N VAL A 348 15.03 -1.93 16.73
CA VAL A 348 14.01 -0.90 16.47
C VAL A 348 14.45 0.43 17.08
N ALA A 349 14.92 0.42 18.33
CA ALA A 349 15.37 1.63 19.01
C ALA A 349 16.54 2.30 18.28
N ASP A 350 17.52 1.54 17.82
CA ASP A 350 18.66 2.01 17.03
C ASP A 350 18.24 2.68 15.71
N ILE A 351 17.26 2.11 15.00
CA ILE A 351 16.71 2.70 13.78
C ILE A 351 16.02 4.03 14.10
N THR A 352 15.22 4.08 15.17
CA THR A 352 14.56 5.32 15.60
C THR A 352 15.55 6.39 16.08
N ASP A 353 16.64 6.01 16.74
CA ASP A 353 17.68 6.94 17.19
C ASP A 353 18.44 7.53 16.00
N THR A 354 18.78 6.71 15.01
CA THR A 354 19.49 7.15 13.80
C THR A 354 18.63 8.13 12.98
N ALA A 355 17.34 7.85 12.87
CA ALA A 355 16.39 8.75 12.22
C ALA A 355 16.29 10.10 12.96
N ARG A 356 16.14 10.08 14.30
CA ARG A 356 16.11 11.29 15.12
C ARG A 356 17.41 12.10 15.05
N ALA A 357 18.57 11.43 15.06
CA ALA A 357 19.88 12.08 14.90
C ALA A 357 20.03 12.76 13.53
N SER A 358 19.31 12.28 12.51
CA SER A 358 19.24 12.89 11.18
C SER A 358 18.18 13.99 11.07
N GLY A 359 17.55 14.37 12.19
CA GLY A 359 16.48 15.36 12.25
C GLY A 359 15.17 14.89 11.59
N ILE A 360 14.94 13.58 11.47
CA ILE A 360 13.69 13.02 10.91
C ILE A 360 12.74 12.72 12.07
N ARG A 361 11.50 13.20 11.98
CA ARG A 361 10.46 12.87 12.96
C ARG A 361 10.08 11.40 12.90
N VAL A 362 9.89 10.80 14.07
CA VAL A 362 9.57 9.39 14.25
C VAL A 362 8.44 9.27 15.26
N ALA A 363 7.42 8.49 14.93
CA ALA A 363 6.35 8.13 15.87
C ALA A 363 5.97 6.66 15.69
N ALA A 364 5.93 5.89 16.77
CA ALA A 364 5.38 4.54 16.71
C ALA A 364 3.85 4.54 16.79
N ARG A 365 3.23 3.51 16.19
CA ARG A 365 1.78 3.29 16.25
C ARG A 365 1.44 1.82 16.49
N GLY A 366 0.15 1.55 16.58
CA GLY A 366 -0.36 0.19 16.77
C GLY A 366 -0.36 -0.19 18.25
N SER A 367 -0.31 -1.48 18.54
CA SER A 367 -0.21 -1.94 19.93
C SER A 367 1.13 -1.59 20.57
N GLY A 368 2.19 -1.33 19.78
CA GLY A 368 3.52 -0.95 20.31
C GLY A 368 3.50 0.30 21.20
N ALA A 369 2.54 1.21 21.00
CA ALA A 369 2.34 2.37 21.87
C ALA A 369 1.86 2.02 23.29
N GLY A 370 1.39 0.79 23.52
CA GLY A 370 0.99 0.29 24.83
C GLY A 370 2.13 -0.21 25.72
N SER A 371 3.37 -0.25 25.21
CA SER A 371 4.56 -0.67 25.96
C SER A 371 5.28 0.54 26.55
N LEU A 372 5.59 0.47 27.85
CA LEU A 372 6.43 1.46 28.51
C LEU A 372 7.87 1.41 27.98
N ILE A 373 8.38 0.22 27.61
CA ILE A 373 9.70 0.06 26.97
C ILE A 373 9.78 0.92 25.69
N CYS A 374 8.77 0.83 24.82
CA CYS A 374 8.72 1.64 23.60
C CYS A 374 8.75 3.16 23.90
N HIS A 375 8.06 3.60 24.95
CA HIS A 375 8.03 5.01 25.34
C HIS A 375 9.38 5.50 25.89
N VAL A 376 10.01 4.75 26.79
CA VAL A 376 11.29 5.15 27.43
C VAL A 376 12.48 5.08 26.47
N LEU A 377 12.45 4.16 25.49
CA LEU A 377 13.47 4.12 24.43
C LEU A 377 13.29 5.25 23.39
N GLY A 378 12.15 5.96 23.42
CA GLY A 378 11.82 7.02 22.48
C GLY A 378 11.31 6.53 21.14
N ILE A 379 10.82 5.28 21.07
CA ILE A 379 10.16 4.71 19.90
C ILE A 379 8.73 5.25 19.80
N SER A 380 8.00 5.32 20.91
CA SER A 380 6.64 5.88 21.01
C SER A 380 6.65 7.26 21.69
N GLY A 381 5.87 8.20 21.15
CA GLY A 381 5.62 9.51 21.77
C GLY A 381 4.51 9.50 22.83
N VAL A 382 3.67 8.46 22.87
CA VAL A 382 2.52 8.36 23.78
C VAL A 382 2.94 7.71 25.10
N GLU A 383 2.49 8.27 26.22
CA GLU A 383 2.72 7.73 27.57
C GLU A 383 1.62 6.69 27.93
N PRO A 384 1.96 5.40 28.07
CA PRO A 384 0.98 4.34 28.21
C PRO A 384 0.21 4.32 29.55
N ILE A 385 0.82 4.73 30.67
CA ILE A 385 0.24 4.63 32.01
C ILE A 385 -0.91 5.64 32.18
N ALA A 386 -0.70 6.90 31.81
CA ALA A 386 -1.69 7.97 31.90
C ALA A 386 -2.94 7.68 31.07
N HIS A 387 -2.80 6.96 29.96
CA HIS A 387 -3.91 6.59 29.09
C HIS A 387 -4.40 5.15 29.29
N GLY A 388 -3.89 4.44 30.30
CA GLY A 388 -4.34 3.08 30.66
C GLY A 388 -4.12 2.04 29.56
N LEU A 389 -3.07 2.19 28.75
CA LEU A 389 -2.72 1.27 27.66
C LEU A 389 -2.09 -0.03 28.22
N LEU A 390 -2.24 -1.13 27.49
CA LEU A 390 -1.83 -2.48 27.95
C LEU A 390 -0.68 -3.05 27.10
N MET A 391 0.36 -3.54 27.78
CA MET A 391 1.50 -4.27 27.18
C MET A 391 1.06 -5.62 26.68
N GLU A 392 0.19 -6.30 27.41
CA GLU A 392 -0.24 -7.67 27.16
C GLU A 392 -0.96 -7.79 25.81
N ARG A 393 -1.55 -6.70 25.33
CA ARG A 393 -2.12 -6.60 23.98
C ARG A 393 -1.05 -6.54 22.89
N PHE A 394 0.11 -5.97 23.19
CA PHE A 394 1.27 -5.85 22.30
C PHE A 394 2.15 -7.11 22.34
N CYS A 395 2.62 -7.48 23.52
CA CYS A 395 3.51 -8.60 23.77
C CYS A 395 3.03 -9.36 25.00
N SER A 396 2.82 -10.68 24.85
CA SER A 396 2.26 -11.54 25.89
C SER A 396 3.14 -12.78 26.07
N PRO A 397 3.40 -13.22 27.32
CA PRO A 397 4.19 -14.42 27.58
C PRO A 397 3.54 -15.71 27.07
N LEU A 398 2.22 -15.69 26.86
CA LEU A 398 1.45 -16.84 26.35
C LEU A 398 1.54 -16.96 24.82
N ARG A 399 2.10 -15.96 24.14
CA ARG A 399 2.17 -15.88 22.68
C ARG A 399 3.62 -15.79 22.21
N ARG A 400 4.09 -16.87 21.58
CA ARG A 400 5.38 -16.89 20.86
C ARG A 400 5.22 -16.42 19.41
N ALA A 401 4.73 -15.19 19.24
CA ALA A 401 4.69 -14.52 17.94
C ALA A 401 5.45 -13.20 18.05
N LEU A 402 6.19 -12.86 17.00
CA LEU A 402 6.94 -11.60 16.97
C LEU A 402 5.99 -10.41 17.10
N PRO A 403 6.22 -9.50 18.07
CA PRO A 403 5.47 -8.26 18.14
C PRO A 403 5.79 -7.38 16.91
N ASP A 404 4.78 -6.66 16.42
CA ASP A 404 4.91 -5.74 15.28
C ASP A 404 4.96 -4.29 15.79
N ILE A 405 6.04 -3.57 15.49
CA ILE A 405 6.21 -2.15 15.79
C ILE A 405 6.24 -1.40 14.47
N ASP A 406 5.14 -0.71 14.18
CA ASP A 406 5.05 0.20 13.06
C ASP A 406 5.67 1.56 13.43
N ILE A 407 6.53 2.08 12.56
CA ILE A 407 7.16 3.38 12.70
C ILE A 407 6.64 4.32 11.60
N ASP A 408 5.97 5.39 12.00
CA ASP A 408 5.62 6.50 11.12
C ASP A 408 6.78 7.51 11.07
N VAL A 409 7.18 7.87 9.85
CA VAL A 409 8.27 8.81 9.54
C VAL A 409 7.82 9.82 8.49
N GLU A 410 8.62 10.86 8.27
CA GLU A 410 8.38 11.84 7.21
C GLU A 410 8.36 11.17 5.82
N SER A 411 7.25 11.29 5.08
CA SER A 411 7.13 10.66 3.75
C SER A 411 8.19 11.16 2.77
N ALA A 412 8.53 12.45 2.82
CA ALA A 412 9.50 13.07 1.93
C ALA A 412 10.93 12.55 2.15
N ARG A 413 11.26 12.12 3.38
CA ARG A 413 12.61 11.71 3.80
C ARG A 413 12.70 10.22 4.15
N ARG A 414 11.64 9.44 3.92
CA ARG A 414 11.56 8.01 4.25
C ARG A 414 12.71 7.19 3.65
N LEU A 415 13.10 7.48 2.40
CA LEU A 415 14.16 6.72 1.73
C LEU A 415 15.55 6.93 2.36
N GLU A 416 15.77 8.05 3.07
CA GLU A 416 17.00 8.26 3.84
C GLU A 416 17.14 7.20 4.94
N ILE A 417 16.05 6.87 5.64
CA ILE A 417 16.03 5.83 6.66
C ILE A 417 16.29 4.46 6.04
N TYR A 418 15.71 4.17 4.87
CA TYR A 418 15.98 2.92 4.16
C TYR A 418 17.47 2.82 3.86
N ASN A 419 18.08 3.87 3.32
CA ASN A 419 19.51 3.90 3.01
C ASN A 419 20.36 3.69 4.27
N GLN A 420 19.98 4.29 5.41
CA GLN A 420 20.67 4.10 6.70
C GLN A 420 20.57 2.65 7.19
N VAL A 421 19.36 2.06 7.14
CA VAL A 421 19.13 0.65 7.50
C VAL A 421 19.95 -0.28 6.60
N PHE A 422 19.89 -0.09 5.27
CA PHE A 422 20.68 -0.88 4.32
C PHE A 422 22.19 -0.68 4.48
N SER A 423 22.64 0.51 4.86
CA SER A 423 24.07 0.76 5.13
C SER A 423 24.57 0.04 6.39
N LYS A 424 23.71 -0.17 7.39
CA LYS A 424 24.09 -0.80 8.66
C LYS A 424 23.88 -2.32 8.65
N TYR A 425 22.77 -2.78 8.11
CA TYR A 425 22.35 -4.19 8.14
C TYR A 425 22.54 -4.90 6.78
N GLY A 426 22.80 -4.18 5.70
CA GLY A 426 22.97 -4.74 4.36
C GLY A 426 24.42 -5.00 3.99
N ASP A 427 24.63 -5.94 3.06
CA ASP A 427 25.91 -6.13 2.37
C ASP A 427 25.80 -5.52 0.96
N PRO A 428 26.64 -4.55 0.58
CA PRO A 428 26.58 -3.94 -0.75
C PRO A 428 27.05 -4.87 -1.87
N ASN A 429 27.77 -5.96 -1.56
CA ASN A 429 28.41 -6.81 -2.56
C ASN A 429 27.63 -8.11 -2.85
N TRP A 430 26.55 -7.98 -3.62
CA TRP A 430 25.72 -9.11 -4.08
C TRP A 430 26.42 -10.07 -5.04
N ARG A 431 27.54 -9.65 -5.63
CA ARG A 431 28.26 -10.43 -6.66
C ARG A 431 29.24 -11.44 -6.08
N LYS A 432 29.45 -11.46 -4.76
CA LYS A 432 30.38 -12.36 -4.09
C LYS A 432 29.63 -13.58 -3.52
N PRO A 433 30.08 -14.82 -3.78
CA PRO A 433 29.59 -15.99 -3.04
C PRO A 433 29.81 -15.83 -1.53
N GLY A 434 28.83 -16.23 -0.72
CA GLY A 434 28.88 -16.09 0.74
C GLY A 434 28.69 -14.67 1.27
N ASN A 435 27.98 -13.81 0.52
CA ASN A 435 27.53 -12.51 1.04
C ASN A 435 26.62 -12.68 2.27
N SER A 436 26.59 -11.69 3.16
CA SER A 436 25.81 -11.78 4.41
C SER A 436 24.99 -10.51 4.62
N SER A 437 23.95 -10.32 3.80
CA SER A 437 22.95 -9.27 4.07
C SER A 437 21.99 -9.73 5.16
N ARG A 438 21.63 -8.82 6.08
CA ARG A 438 20.65 -9.05 7.15
C ARG A 438 19.33 -8.32 6.92
N CYS A 439 19.21 -7.60 5.80
CA CYS A 439 18.01 -6.83 5.49
C CYS A 439 17.63 -6.89 4.01
N ALA A 440 16.32 -6.75 3.77
CA ALA A 440 15.71 -6.58 2.45
C ALA A 440 14.34 -5.91 2.59
N THR A 441 13.82 -5.32 1.52
CA THR A 441 12.42 -4.88 1.45
C THR A 441 11.49 -6.08 1.27
N VAL A 442 10.26 -6.04 1.79
CA VAL A 442 9.27 -7.12 1.62
C VAL A 442 8.61 -7.01 0.25
N ALA A 443 8.25 -8.13 -0.38
CA ALA A 443 7.43 -8.10 -1.58
C ALA A 443 5.94 -7.98 -1.28
N MET A 444 5.20 -7.46 -2.25
CA MET A 444 3.75 -7.42 -2.27
C MET A 444 3.29 -8.03 -3.60
N VAL A 445 2.42 -9.03 -3.49
CA VAL A 445 1.90 -9.76 -4.64
C VAL A 445 0.64 -9.05 -5.14
N ASP A 446 0.76 -8.38 -6.28
CA ASP A 446 -0.39 -7.78 -6.95
C ASP A 446 -1.24 -8.89 -7.55
N THR A 447 -2.43 -9.12 -6.99
CA THR A 447 -3.37 -10.13 -7.50
C THR A 447 -4.34 -9.54 -8.52
N TYR A 448 -4.84 -10.41 -9.40
CA TYR A 448 -5.90 -10.05 -10.34
C TYR A 448 -7.20 -9.70 -9.60
N ARG A 449 -7.55 -8.42 -9.65
CA ARG A 449 -8.87 -7.89 -9.30
C ARG A 449 -9.62 -7.46 -10.56
N ALA A 450 -10.92 -7.17 -10.43
CA ALA A 450 -11.81 -6.90 -11.56
C ALA A 450 -11.22 -5.99 -12.65
N ARG A 451 -10.67 -4.83 -12.28
CA ARG A 451 -10.12 -3.86 -13.24
C ARG A 451 -8.92 -4.39 -14.03
N HIS A 452 -7.96 -5.04 -13.35
CA HIS A 452 -6.78 -5.60 -14.01
C HIS A 452 -7.11 -6.83 -14.84
N ALA A 453 -8.02 -7.68 -14.34
CA ALA A 453 -8.48 -8.86 -15.07
C ALA A 453 -9.18 -8.48 -16.38
N ILE A 454 -10.03 -7.45 -16.36
CA ILE A 454 -10.70 -6.92 -17.56
C ILE A 454 -9.70 -6.31 -18.54
N ARG A 455 -8.72 -5.54 -18.04
CA ARG A 455 -7.70 -4.93 -18.89
C ARG A 455 -6.84 -5.95 -19.61
N ASP A 456 -6.29 -6.92 -18.88
CA ASP A 456 -5.40 -7.92 -19.45
C ASP A 456 -6.17 -8.88 -20.39
N THR A 457 -7.39 -9.29 -20.00
CA THR A 457 -8.23 -10.16 -20.84
C THR A 457 -8.74 -9.43 -22.08
N GLY A 458 -9.17 -8.18 -21.94
CA GLY A 458 -9.63 -7.36 -23.05
C GLY A 458 -8.51 -7.08 -24.06
N ALA A 459 -7.31 -6.78 -23.57
CA ALA A 459 -6.13 -6.61 -24.42
C ALA A 459 -5.75 -7.92 -25.14
N ALA A 460 -5.78 -9.06 -24.44
CA ALA A 460 -5.51 -10.37 -25.04
C ALA A 460 -6.53 -10.72 -26.13
N LEU A 461 -7.81 -10.36 -25.96
CA LEU A 461 -8.85 -10.58 -26.95
C LEU A 461 -8.90 -9.50 -28.06
N GLY A 462 -8.06 -8.47 -27.99
CA GLY A 462 -7.97 -7.42 -29.02
C GLY A 462 -9.08 -6.35 -28.94
N LEU A 463 -9.67 -6.11 -27.78
CA LEU A 463 -10.66 -5.04 -27.58
C LEU A 463 -10.02 -3.63 -27.70
N PRO A 464 -10.76 -2.60 -28.15
CA PRO A 464 -10.27 -1.22 -28.20
C PRO A 464 -9.90 -0.68 -26.80
N PRO A 465 -8.73 -0.02 -26.63
CA PRO A 465 -8.28 0.46 -25.31
C PRO A 465 -9.26 1.40 -24.60
N MET A 466 -9.98 2.25 -25.35
CA MET A 466 -10.97 3.17 -24.79
C MET A 466 -12.15 2.44 -24.15
N GLU A 467 -12.63 1.37 -24.77
CA GLU A 467 -13.73 0.56 -24.24
C GLU A 467 -13.30 -0.21 -22.99
N ILE A 468 -12.10 -0.80 -23.03
CA ILE A 468 -11.50 -1.49 -21.89
C ILE A 468 -11.39 -0.55 -20.69
N ASP A 469 -10.84 0.65 -20.88
CA ASP A 469 -10.61 1.60 -19.79
C ASP A 469 -11.92 2.14 -19.21
N LEU A 470 -12.93 2.35 -20.06
CA LEU A 470 -14.27 2.74 -19.63
C LEU A 470 -14.91 1.67 -18.74
N ILE A 471 -14.94 0.40 -19.19
CA ILE A 471 -15.50 -0.71 -18.39
C ILE A 471 -14.72 -0.87 -17.08
N ALA A 472 -13.39 -0.82 -17.13
CA ALA A 472 -12.56 -0.98 -15.95
C ALA A 472 -12.74 0.15 -14.92
N LYS A 473 -12.86 1.42 -15.36
CA LYS A 473 -13.04 2.56 -14.45
C LYS A 473 -14.40 2.58 -13.77
N SER A 474 -15.45 2.16 -14.47
CA SER A 474 -16.81 2.14 -13.94
C SER A 474 -17.05 1.05 -12.88
N ILE A 475 -16.26 -0.03 -12.88
CA ILE A 475 -16.42 -1.10 -11.90
C ILE A 475 -15.81 -0.68 -10.55
N PRO A 476 -16.54 -0.86 -9.43
CA PRO A 476 -16.01 -0.62 -8.09
C PRO A 476 -14.87 -1.59 -7.76
N HIS A 477 -14.10 -1.32 -6.70
CA HIS A 477 -12.99 -2.20 -6.29
C HIS A 477 -13.50 -3.52 -5.71
N VAL A 478 -13.80 -4.49 -6.58
CA VAL A 478 -14.32 -5.83 -6.24
C VAL A 478 -13.36 -6.94 -6.68
N ARG A 479 -13.56 -8.13 -6.12
CA ARG A 479 -12.92 -9.37 -6.60
C ARG A 479 -13.33 -9.64 -8.05
N ALA A 480 -12.43 -10.22 -8.84
CA ALA A 480 -12.70 -10.49 -10.23
C ALA A 480 -13.87 -11.48 -10.40
N ARG A 481 -14.03 -12.48 -9.51
CA ARG A 481 -15.16 -13.42 -9.55
C ARG A 481 -16.55 -12.79 -9.43
N ASN A 482 -16.63 -11.54 -9.00
CA ASN A 482 -17.89 -10.80 -8.81
C ASN A 482 -18.14 -9.75 -9.92
N ILE A 483 -17.41 -9.79 -11.05
CA ILE A 483 -17.57 -8.80 -12.12
C ILE A 483 -19.01 -8.81 -12.64
N SER A 484 -19.57 -9.97 -12.99
CA SER A 484 -20.93 -10.06 -13.53
C SER A 484 -21.97 -9.51 -12.54
N GLN A 485 -21.87 -9.88 -11.26
CA GLN A 485 -22.75 -9.37 -10.21
C GLN A 485 -22.62 -7.84 -10.01
N ALA A 486 -21.41 -7.29 -10.15
CA ALA A 486 -21.20 -5.85 -10.06
C ALA A 486 -21.82 -5.11 -11.25
N LEU A 487 -21.74 -5.67 -12.46
CA LEU A 487 -22.32 -5.09 -13.67
C LEU A 487 -23.85 -5.01 -13.60
N ASP A 488 -24.52 -6.03 -13.04
CA ASP A 488 -25.98 -6.04 -12.89
C ASP A 488 -26.52 -4.89 -12.02
N ASN A 489 -25.70 -4.42 -11.08
CA ASN A 489 -26.06 -3.40 -10.09
C ASN A 489 -25.68 -1.96 -10.48
N LEU A 490 -25.09 -1.74 -11.66
CA LEU A 490 -24.60 -0.44 -12.10
C LEU A 490 -25.51 0.19 -13.18
N PRO A 491 -26.42 1.11 -12.82
CA PRO A 491 -27.31 1.78 -13.78
C PRO A 491 -26.55 2.63 -14.83
N GLU A 492 -25.34 3.08 -14.49
CA GLU A 492 -24.44 3.89 -15.33
C GLU A 492 -23.97 3.13 -16.59
N LEU A 493 -23.97 1.79 -16.55
CA LEU A 493 -23.50 0.93 -17.64
C LEU A 493 -24.64 0.38 -18.52
N LYS A 494 -25.90 0.72 -18.23
CA LYS A 494 -27.08 0.19 -18.96
C LYS A 494 -27.09 0.50 -20.47
N ASN A 495 -26.42 1.58 -20.89
CA ASN A 495 -26.35 1.99 -22.30
C ASN A 495 -25.10 1.47 -23.03
N LEU A 496 -24.15 0.83 -22.36
CA LEU A 496 -23.01 0.19 -23.03
C LEU A 496 -23.47 -1.15 -23.60
N ASN A 497 -23.04 -1.46 -24.82
CA ASN A 497 -23.37 -2.71 -25.48
C ASN A 497 -22.53 -3.88 -24.95
N LEU A 498 -22.63 -4.15 -23.64
CA LEU A 498 -21.96 -5.23 -22.91
C LEU A 498 -22.43 -6.62 -23.37
N ASN A 499 -23.43 -6.69 -24.25
CA ASN A 499 -23.99 -7.94 -24.75
C ASN A 499 -23.26 -8.54 -25.95
N THR A 500 -22.23 -7.87 -26.48
CA THR A 500 -21.41 -8.44 -27.56
C THR A 500 -20.74 -9.75 -27.10
N PRO A 501 -20.71 -10.80 -27.94
CA PRO A 501 -20.14 -12.10 -27.56
C PRO A 501 -18.69 -12.01 -27.05
N LEU A 502 -17.91 -11.11 -27.63
CA LEU A 502 -16.50 -10.93 -27.28
C LEU A 502 -16.32 -10.28 -25.90
N ILE A 503 -17.17 -9.31 -25.52
CA ILE A 503 -17.16 -8.72 -24.17
C ILE A 503 -17.64 -9.74 -23.13
N LYS A 504 -18.67 -10.54 -23.43
CA LYS A 504 -19.12 -11.62 -22.52
C LYS A 504 -18.02 -12.65 -22.27
N MET A 505 -17.31 -13.05 -23.33
CA MET A 505 -16.15 -13.94 -23.22
C MET A 505 -15.03 -13.29 -22.39
N ALA A 506 -14.74 -12.00 -22.61
CA ALA A 506 -13.75 -11.26 -21.84
C ALA A 506 -14.09 -11.22 -20.34
N ILE A 507 -15.36 -10.99 -19.99
CA ILE A 507 -15.83 -10.96 -18.60
C ILE A 507 -15.71 -12.36 -17.96
N GLY A 508 -16.21 -13.41 -18.61
CA GLY A 508 -16.15 -14.76 -18.05
C GLY A 508 -14.73 -15.29 -17.87
N LEU A 509 -13.80 -14.91 -18.77
CA LEU A 509 -12.39 -15.26 -18.61
C LEU A 509 -11.69 -14.38 -17.56
N ALA A 510 -12.04 -13.09 -17.45
CA ALA A 510 -11.54 -12.21 -16.40
C ALA A 510 -11.95 -12.70 -15.00
N GLU A 511 -13.15 -13.26 -14.84
CA GLU A 511 -13.61 -13.86 -13.58
C GLU A 511 -12.76 -15.06 -13.14
N ARG A 512 -12.27 -15.86 -14.10
CA ARG A 512 -11.38 -17.01 -13.83
C ARG A 512 -9.96 -16.63 -13.43
N LEU A 513 -9.56 -15.37 -13.62
CA LEU A 513 -8.28 -14.85 -13.16
C LEU A 513 -8.31 -14.45 -11.67
N ASP A 514 -9.46 -14.52 -11.00
CA ASP A 514 -9.62 -14.04 -9.62
C ASP A 514 -8.56 -14.57 -8.67
N GLY A 515 -7.87 -13.65 -7.98
CA GLY A 515 -6.89 -14.00 -6.96
C GLY A 515 -5.54 -14.50 -7.49
N LEU A 516 -5.36 -14.72 -8.79
CA LEU A 516 -4.07 -15.13 -9.34
C LEU A 516 -3.01 -14.03 -9.20
N PRO A 517 -1.74 -14.37 -8.89
CA PRO A 517 -0.63 -13.42 -8.87
C PRO A 517 -0.37 -12.84 -10.26
N ARG A 518 -0.40 -11.52 -10.38
CA ARG A 518 -0.15 -10.79 -11.64
C ARG A 518 1.30 -10.34 -11.74
N ASN A 519 1.80 -9.62 -10.74
CA ASN A 519 3.17 -9.11 -10.65
C ASN A 519 3.65 -9.13 -9.20
N LEU A 520 4.98 -9.08 -9.04
CA LEU A 520 5.62 -8.85 -7.76
C LEU A 520 6.08 -7.39 -7.66
N SER A 521 5.76 -6.71 -6.57
CA SER A 521 6.11 -5.31 -6.34
C SER A 521 6.67 -5.11 -4.93
N MET A 522 7.37 -4.00 -4.70
CA MET A 522 7.88 -3.68 -3.36
C MET A 522 6.72 -3.32 -2.43
N HIS A 523 6.70 -3.90 -1.24
CA HIS A 523 5.79 -3.47 -0.19
C HIS A 523 6.10 -2.01 0.16
N PRO A 524 5.11 -1.12 0.19
CA PRO A 524 5.35 0.31 0.29
C PRO A 524 6.03 0.75 1.60
N CYS A 525 6.03 -0.11 2.64
CA CYS A 525 6.47 0.26 3.98
C CYS A 525 7.37 -0.76 4.68
N ALA A 526 7.41 -2.02 4.24
CA ALA A 526 7.93 -3.09 5.07
C ALA A 526 9.38 -3.43 4.70
N ILE A 527 10.23 -3.49 5.71
CA ILE A 527 11.61 -3.98 5.65
C ILE A 527 11.67 -5.23 6.52
N VAL A 528 12.42 -6.23 6.05
CA VAL A 528 12.79 -7.40 6.84
C VAL A 528 14.17 -7.22 7.42
N LEU A 529 14.33 -7.62 8.67
CA LEU A 529 15.58 -7.72 9.40
C LEU A 529 15.74 -9.17 9.89
N SER A 530 16.97 -9.68 9.93
CA SER A 530 17.25 -11.06 10.32
C SER A 530 18.70 -11.22 10.76
N ASP A 531 19.12 -12.46 11.02
CA ASP A 531 20.51 -12.84 11.28
C ASP A 531 21.34 -12.95 9.97
N GLY A 532 22.64 -13.23 10.10
CA GLY A 532 23.54 -13.42 8.94
C GLY A 532 23.16 -14.58 7.99
N ALA A 533 22.30 -15.51 8.42
CA ALA A 533 21.80 -16.62 7.63
C ALA A 533 20.49 -16.28 6.87
N PHE A 534 20.11 -15.00 6.78
CA PHE A 534 18.94 -14.54 6.04
C PHE A 534 18.87 -15.06 4.60
N LEU A 535 19.99 -14.96 3.88
CA LEU A 535 20.12 -15.38 2.48
C LEU A 535 20.15 -16.90 2.29
N ASP A 536 20.17 -17.67 3.38
CA ASP A 536 20.05 -19.13 3.33
C ASP A 536 18.60 -19.60 3.34
N ARG A 537 17.65 -18.69 3.60
CA ARG A 537 16.23 -19.00 3.82
C ARG A 537 15.31 -18.25 2.88
N ALA A 538 15.67 -17.02 2.50
CA ALA A 538 14.80 -16.16 1.73
C ALA A 538 15.46 -15.63 0.44
N PRO A 539 14.83 -15.82 -0.73
CA PRO A 539 15.39 -15.41 -2.02
C PRO A 539 15.20 -13.92 -2.28
N ILE A 540 16.24 -13.26 -2.80
CA ILE A 540 16.26 -11.82 -3.05
C ILE A 540 16.22 -11.51 -4.55
N GLN A 541 15.56 -10.42 -4.90
CA GLN A 541 15.64 -9.76 -6.20
C GLN A 541 15.78 -8.25 -6.03
N ILE A 542 16.36 -7.56 -7.01
CA ILE A 542 16.44 -6.09 -6.98
C ILE A 542 15.15 -5.51 -7.56
N ASN A 543 14.51 -4.61 -6.82
CA ASN A 543 13.31 -3.93 -7.28
C ASN A 543 13.62 -2.76 -8.22
N ALA A 544 12.59 -2.17 -8.84
CA ALA A 544 12.76 -1.05 -9.77
C ALA A 544 13.37 0.21 -9.13
N SER A 545 13.30 0.35 -7.81
CA SER A 545 13.91 1.44 -7.04
C SER A 545 15.36 1.18 -6.65
N GLY A 546 15.92 0.02 -7.05
CA GLY A 546 17.31 -0.36 -6.76
C GLY A 546 17.55 -1.00 -5.39
N TYR A 547 16.50 -1.26 -4.59
CA TYR A 547 16.64 -1.92 -3.29
C TYR A 547 16.53 -3.44 -3.42
N PRO A 548 17.25 -4.21 -2.58
CA PRO A 548 17.04 -5.65 -2.45
C PRO A 548 15.66 -5.91 -1.86
N MET A 549 14.95 -6.88 -2.43
CA MET A 549 13.58 -7.25 -2.07
C MET A 549 13.47 -8.76 -1.93
N VAL A 550 12.98 -9.24 -0.80
CA VAL A 550 12.66 -10.67 -0.63
C VAL A 550 11.45 -11.02 -1.49
N GLN A 551 11.45 -12.18 -2.15
CA GLN A 551 10.34 -12.55 -3.04
C GLN A 551 9.05 -12.96 -2.29
N PHE A 552 9.15 -13.13 -0.98
CA PHE A 552 8.07 -13.51 -0.08
C PHE A 552 7.24 -12.28 0.32
N ASP A 553 5.93 -12.49 0.45
CA ASP A 553 5.04 -11.46 0.96
C ASP A 553 5.05 -11.41 2.50
N LYS A 554 4.23 -10.52 3.07
CA LYS A 554 4.18 -10.31 4.51
C LYS A 554 3.83 -11.58 5.30
N ASP A 555 2.93 -12.41 4.79
CA ASP A 555 2.44 -13.59 5.51
C ASP A 555 3.53 -14.66 5.48
N ASP A 556 4.15 -14.82 4.31
CA ASP A 556 5.26 -15.74 4.09
C ASP A 556 6.48 -15.40 4.95
N VAL A 557 6.83 -14.11 5.07
CA VAL A 557 7.94 -13.60 5.90
C VAL A 557 7.69 -13.90 7.38
N GLU A 558 6.46 -13.72 7.86
CA GLU A 558 6.05 -14.03 9.23
C GLU A 558 6.09 -15.54 9.51
N ALA A 559 5.70 -16.39 8.54
CA ALA A 559 5.71 -17.84 8.68
C ALA A 559 7.12 -18.44 8.86
N ILE A 560 8.13 -17.87 8.18
CA ILE A 560 9.55 -18.23 8.37
C ILE A 560 10.24 -17.42 9.49
N GLY A 561 9.44 -16.71 10.30
CA GLY A 561 9.82 -15.97 11.52
C GLY A 561 10.95 -14.98 11.34
N LEU A 562 10.94 -14.29 10.20
CA LEU A 562 11.78 -13.12 9.98
C LEU A 562 11.15 -11.89 10.62
N LEU A 563 11.99 -10.99 11.11
CA LEU A 563 11.52 -9.75 11.72
C LEU A 563 11.08 -8.76 10.64
N LYS A 564 9.79 -8.41 10.65
CA LYS A 564 9.24 -7.34 9.82
C LYS A 564 9.25 -6.02 10.61
N LEU A 565 9.68 -4.96 9.96
CA LEU A 565 9.61 -3.58 10.46
C LEU A 565 8.95 -2.70 9.40
N ASP A 566 7.79 -2.15 9.75
CA ASP A 566 7.07 -1.24 8.87
C ASP A 566 7.53 0.21 9.13
N VAL A 567 8.26 0.77 8.15
CA VAL A 567 8.67 2.18 8.11
C VAL A 567 7.76 2.92 7.14
N LEU A 568 6.76 3.60 7.68
CA LEU A 568 5.67 4.24 6.96
C LEU A 568 5.95 5.72 6.71
N GLY A 569 5.89 6.12 5.45
CA GLY A 569 5.97 7.53 5.08
C GLY A 569 4.62 8.20 5.28
N VAL A 570 4.47 9.00 6.33
CA VAL A 570 3.25 9.75 6.62
C VAL A 570 3.42 11.20 6.14
N ARG A 571 2.61 11.61 5.17
CA ARG A 571 2.64 12.97 4.60
C ARG A 571 2.42 14.05 5.67
N MET A 572 1.56 13.77 6.65
CA MET A 572 1.35 14.70 7.77
C MET A 572 2.63 14.93 8.58
N GLN A 573 3.45 13.91 8.84
CA GLN A 573 4.72 14.10 9.55
C GLN A 573 5.66 15.04 8.78
N SER A 574 5.67 14.94 7.44
CA SER A 574 6.40 15.91 6.60
C SER A 574 5.80 17.31 6.70
N SER A 575 4.47 17.47 6.69
CA SER A 575 3.83 18.78 6.88
C SER A 575 4.13 19.40 8.25
N LEU A 576 4.13 18.61 9.32
CA LEU A 576 4.47 19.07 10.68
C LEU A 576 5.95 19.49 10.77
N SER A 577 6.86 18.67 10.26
CA SER A 577 8.30 18.96 10.22
C SER A 577 8.58 20.23 9.40
N TYR A 578 7.95 20.36 8.23
CA TYR A 578 8.03 21.55 7.39
C TYR A 578 7.54 22.80 8.11
N ALA A 579 6.40 22.73 8.79
CA ALA A 579 5.85 23.85 9.53
C ALA A 579 6.81 24.34 10.63
N VAL A 580 7.44 23.43 11.38
CA VAL A 580 8.43 23.78 12.42
C VAL A 580 9.66 24.46 11.82
N GLN A 581 10.21 23.90 10.74
CA GLN A 581 11.35 24.50 10.03
C GLN A 581 10.99 25.89 9.49
N GLU A 582 9.75 26.06 9.03
CA GLU A 582 9.29 27.34 8.50
C GLU A 582 9.03 28.38 9.59
N ILE A 583 8.57 27.98 10.78
CA ILE A 583 8.48 28.84 11.97
C ILE A 583 9.88 29.32 12.37
N GLU A 584 10.86 28.40 12.42
CA GLU A 584 12.25 28.76 12.73
C GLU A 584 12.83 29.72 11.69
N ARG A 585 12.59 29.47 10.40
CA ARG A 585 13.08 30.33 9.31
C ARG A 585 12.44 31.73 9.31
N SER A 586 11.12 31.80 9.51
CA SER A 586 10.35 33.05 9.35
C SER A 586 10.32 33.90 10.62
N GLN A 587 10.30 33.28 11.80
CA GLN A 587 10.13 33.96 13.09
C GLN A 587 11.34 33.76 14.03
N GLY A 588 12.28 32.86 13.73
CA GLY A 588 13.44 32.58 14.58
C GLY A 588 13.10 31.79 15.86
N ILE A 589 11.93 31.15 15.91
CA ILE A 589 11.45 30.39 17.07
C ILE A 589 11.64 28.90 16.80
N THR A 590 12.39 28.21 17.66
CA THR A 590 12.52 26.75 17.62
C THR A 590 11.40 26.13 18.46
N VAL A 591 10.52 25.36 17.82
CA VAL A 591 9.40 24.67 18.47
C VAL A 591 9.69 23.18 18.58
N ASP A 592 9.68 22.64 19.80
CA ASP A 592 9.68 21.20 20.03
C ASP A 592 8.24 20.67 20.14
N LEU A 593 7.76 20.05 19.06
CA LEU A 593 6.40 19.51 18.98
C LEU A 593 6.13 18.34 19.93
N ASP A 594 7.15 17.61 20.36
CA ASP A 594 6.95 16.40 21.19
C ASP A 594 6.90 16.75 22.68
N SER A 595 7.18 18.00 23.03
CA SER A 595 7.12 18.55 24.39
C SER A 595 5.93 19.50 24.61
N ILE A 596 5.01 19.63 23.64
CA ILE A 596 3.85 20.53 23.78
C ILE A 596 2.83 20.01 24.83
N PRO A 597 2.21 20.89 25.63
CA PRO A 597 1.11 20.50 26.53
C PRO A 597 -0.10 19.99 25.75
N LEU A 598 -0.73 18.91 26.23
CA LEU A 598 -1.89 18.25 25.59
C LEU A 598 -3.26 18.77 26.06
N ASP A 599 -3.28 19.92 26.74
CA ASP A 599 -4.43 20.52 27.40
C ASP A 599 -4.66 22.01 27.02
N ASP A 600 -4.14 22.46 25.88
CA ASP A 600 -4.28 23.86 25.42
C ASP A 600 -5.73 24.18 25.02
N PRO A 601 -6.43 25.10 25.73
CA PRO A 601 -7.83 25.40 25.47
C PRO A 601 -8.09 25.94 24.06
N LYS A 602 -7.19 26.79 23.53
CA LYS A 602 -7.35 27.39 22.19
C LYS A 602 -7.34 26.34 21.08
N THR A 603 -6.53 25.30 21.25
CA THR A 603 -6.47 24.18 20.31
C THR A 603 -7.79 23.41 20.30
N PHE A 604 -8.38 23.14 21.46
CA PHE A 604 -9.70 22.49 21.53
C PHE A 604 -10.81 23.40 21.00
N GLU A 605 -10.78 24.71 21.24
CA GLU A 605 -11.73 25.67 20.66
C GLU A 605 -11.71 25.62 19.11
N LEU A 606 -10.53 25.51 18.49
CA LEU A 606 -10.40 25.33 17.04
C LEU A 606 -11.05 24.01 16.59
N ILE A 607 -10.78 22.89 17.27
CA ILE A 607 -11.34 21.59 16.93
C ILE A 607 -12.87 21.63 17.06
N GLN A 608 -13.39 22.13 18.18
CA GLN A 608 -14.82 22.31 18.42
C GLN A 608 -15.48 23.26 17.41
N SER A 609 -14.73 24.15 16.76
CA SER A 609 -15.23 25.02 15.69
C SER A 609 -15.53 24.28 14.39
N THR A 610 -15.15 23.01 14.25
CA THR A 610 -15.25 22.18 13.04
C THR A 610 -14.42 22.68 11.85
N LYS A 611 -13.56 23.69 12.06
CA LYS A 611 -12.57 24.19 11.08
C LYS A 611 -11.35 23.26 11.01
N THR A 612 -11.60 21.99 10.74
CA THR A 612 -10.59 20.92 10.79
C THR A 612 -10.01 20.55 9.43
N LEU A 613 -10.24 21.35 8.39
CA LEU A 613 -9.62 21.13 7.07
C LEU A 613 -8.08 21.14 7.19
N GLY A 614 -7.43 20.12 6.62
CA GLY A 614 -5.99 19.92 6.70
C GLY A 614 -5.50 19.32 8.02
N LEU A 615 -6.37 19.04 8.99
CA LEU A 615 -6.00 18.38 10.24
C LEU A 615 -6.02 16.86 10.11
N PHE A 616 -5.05 16.20 10.74
CA PHE A 616 -4.88 14.75 10.63
C PHE A 616 -6.06 13.98 11.25
N GLN A 617 -6.60 12.97 10.55
CA GLN A 617 -7.73 12.10 10.95
C GLN A 617 -9.10 12.75 11.12
N ILE A 618 -9.19 14.07 11.35
CA ILE A 618 -10.42 14.76 11.74
C ILE A 618 -11.00 15.72 10.67
N GLU A 619 -10.56 15.62 9.42
CA GLU A 619 -11.00 16.52 8.33
C GLU A 619 -12.21 16.01 7.50
N SER A 620 -12.49 14.70 7.53
CA SER A 620 -13.52 14.12 6.65
C SER A 620 -14.92 14.66 6.97
N PRO A 621 -15.86 14.71 6.00
CA PRO A 621 -17.18 15.29 6.19
C PRO A 621 -17.91 14.76 7.44
N GLY A 622 -17.95 13.43 7.60
CA GLY A 622 -18.62 12.84 8.74
C GLY A 622 -17.85 12.95 10.05
N GLN A 623 -16.51 13.08 10.02
CA GLN A 623 -15.74 13.42 11.23
C GLN A 623 -16.05 14.85 11.69
N ARG A 624 -16.12 15.80 10.76
CA ARG A 624 -16.53 17.18 11.10
C ARG A 624 -17.94 17.22 11.68
N GLU A 625 -18.84 16.41 11.13
CA GLU A 625 -20.19 16.25 11.68
C GLU A 625 -20.13 15.63 13.10
N LEU A 626 -19.30 14.61 13.35
CA LEU A 626 -19.13 13.99 14.67
C LEU A 626 -18.55 14.98 15.68
N ILE A 627 -17.47 15.67 15.35
CA ILE A 627 -16.85 16.69 16.20
C ILE A 627 -17.84 17.80 16.53
N GLY A 628 -18.65 18.23 15.55
CA GLY A 628 -19.72 19.21 15.77
C GLY A 628 -20.84 18.73 16.71
N LYS A 629 -20.96 17.42 16.95
CA LYS A 629 -21.85 16.82 17.95
C LYS A 629 -21.16 16.54 19.27
N PHE A 630 -19.93 16.03 19.23
CA PHE A 630 -19.19 15.56 20.38
C PHE A 630 -18.57 16.72 21.16
N ALA A 631 -18.03 17.71 20.46
CA ALA A 631 -17.31 18.85 21.02
C ALA A 631 -16.19 18.41 22.00
N PRO A 632 -15.14 17.73 21.51
CA PRO A 632 -14.08 17.19 22.37
C PRO A 632 -13.38 18.31 23.17
N GLU A 633 -13.06 18.03 24.44
CA GLU A 633 -12.42 18.99 25.37
C GLU A 633 -11.06 18.50 25.89
N THR A 634 -10.79 17.20 25.78
CA THR A 634 -9.58 16.58 26.32
C THR A 634 -8.85 15.73 25.27
N PHE A 635 -7.58 15.42 25.52
CA PHE A 635 -6.83 14.51 24.66
C PHE A 635 -7.49 13.12 24.57
N THR A 636 -8.03 12.61 25.68
CA THR A 636 -8.79 11.35 25.71
C THR A 636 -10.04 11.41 24.83
N ASP A 637 -10.72 12.56 24.75
CA ASP A 637 -11.85 12.73 23.82
C ASP A 637 -11.40 12.56 22.37
N LEU A 638 -10.25 13.09 21.98
CA LEU A 638 -9.72 12.87 20.62
C LEU A 638 -9.44 11.39 20.32
N ILE A 639 -8.93 10.65 21.31
CA ILE A 639 -8.73 9.19 21.20
C ILE A 639 -10.08 8.50 20.93
N ILE A 640 -11.14 8.90 21.63
CA ILE A 640 -12.49 8.33 21.48
C ILE A 640 -13.10 8.72 20.13
N ASP A 641 -13.00 9.99 19.72
CA ASP A 641 -13.54 10.50 18.44
C ASP A 641 -13.01 9.73 17.23
N ILE A 642 -11.69 9.57 17.14
CA ILE A 642 -11.00 8.83 16.08
C ILE A 642 -11.43 7.35 16.04
N SER A 643 -11.85 6.81 17.19
CA SER A 643 -12.24 5.42 17.34
C SER A 643 -13.71 5.17 16.97
N LEU A 644 -14.59 6.13 17.26
CA LEU A 644 -16.03 6.03 17.03
C LEU A 644 -16.42 6.19 15.56
N PHE A 645 -15.72 7.01 14.78
CA PHE A 645 -16.09 7.26 13.39
C PHE A 645 -15.55 6.21 12.41
N ARG A 646 -16.09 4.98 12.51
CA ARG A 646 -15.70 3.83 11.66
C ARG A 646 -16.93 3.05 11.19
N PRO A 647 -16.84 2.31 10.06
CA PRO A 647 -17.98 1.57 9.53
C PRO A 647 -18.64 0.59 10.52
N GLY A 648 -17.87 0.01 11.44
CA GLY A 648 -18.37 -0.89 12.49
C GLY A 648 -19.22 -0.15 13.54
N PRO A 649 -18.64 0.75 14.36
CA PRO A 649 -19.38 1.50 15.38
C PRO A 649 -20.55 2.33 14.84
N VAL A 650 -20.46 2.82 13.59
CA VAL A 650 -21.57 3.51 12.91
C VAL A 650 -22.72 2.56 12.58
N LYS A 651 -22.44 1.29 12.23
CA LYS A 651 -23.47 0.27 11.98
C LYS A 651 -24.17 -0.18 13.27
N SER A 652 -23.44 -0.28 14.39
CA SER A 652 -23.96 -0.68 15.71
C SER A 652 -24.58 0.46 16.53
N ASP A 653 -24.64 1.69 16.00
CA ASP A 653 -25.23 2.88 16.65
C ASP A 653 -24.60 3.26 18.01
N MET A 654 -23.30 3.00 18.19
CA MET A 654 -22.58 3.28 19.46
C MET A 654 -22.39 4.75 19.76
N ILE A 655 -22.38 5.57 18.71
CA ILE A 655 -22.16 7.01 18.79
C ILE A 655 -23.29 7.69 19.58
N LYS A 656 -24.55 7.30 19.36
CA LYS A 656 -25.69 7.97 20.02
C LYS A 656 -25.73 7.74 21.54
N PRO A 657 -25.63 6.50 22.07
CA PRO A 657 -25.55 6.27 23.51
C PRO A 657 -24.42 7.06 24.17
N PHE A 658 -23.22 7.05 23.58
CA PHE A 658 -22.08 7.80 24.09
C PHE A 658 -22.35 9.30 24.13
N LEU A 659 -22.79 9.89 23.02
CA LEU A 659 -23.09 11.33 22.96
C LEU A 659 -24.21 11.73 23.93
N ASN A 660 -25.27 10.93 24.05
CA ASN A 660 -26.36 11.22 24.98
C ASN A 660 -25.88 11.19 26.43
N ALA A 661 -24.97 10.27 26.77
CA ALA A 661 -24.40 10.17 28.11
C ALA A 661 -23.46 11.36 28.39
N ARG A 662 -22.56 11.65 27.44
CA ARG A 662 -21.60 12.76 27.54
C ARG A 662 -22.28 14.12 27.71
N HIS A 663 -23.38 14.36 26.99
CA HIS A 663 -24.17 15.60 27.10
C HIS A 663 -25.16 15.60 28.28
N GLY A 664 -25.18 14.55 29.10
CA GLY A 664 -26.06 14.44 30.26
C GLY A 664 -27.54 14.22 29.93
N TRP A 665 -27.89 13.89 28.69
CA TRP A 665 -29.26 13.56 28.28
C TRP A 665 -29.70 12.18 28.78
N LYS A 666 -28.73 11.29 29.05
CA LYS A 666 -28.92 9.99 29.70
C LYS A 666 -27.81 9.76 30.71
N SER A 667 -28.05 8.95 31.74
CA SER A 667 -26.99 8.51 32.65
C SER A 667 -26.08 7.47 31.96
N PRO A 668 -24.76 7.52 32.19
CA PRO A 668 -23.83 6.47 31.75
C PRO A 668 -24.28 5.09 32.23
N GLN A 669 -24.33 4.11 31.33
CA GLN A 669 -24.72 2.75 31.67
C GLN A 669 -23.49 1.93 32.08
N ILE A 670 -23.20 1.91 33.37
CA ILE A 670 -22.14 1.06 33.93
C ILE A 670 -22.80 -0.23 34.46
N PHE A 671 -22.55 -1.35 33.78
CA PHE A 671 -23.21 -2.64 34.06
C PHE A 671 -22.97 -3.15 35.50
N HIS A 672 -21.80 -2.84 36.07
CA HIS A 672 -21.43 -3.22 37.44
C HIS A 672 -20.39 -2.25 38.02
N PRO A 673 -20.39 -1.93 39.33
CA PRO A 673 -19.41 -1.03 39.96
C PRO A 673 -17.94 -1.41 39.69
N ASP A 674 -17.62 -2.70 39.69
CA ASP A 674 -16.25 -3.19 39.41
C ASP A 674 -15.74 -2.86 38.00
N LEU A 675 -16.64 -2.50 37.08
CA LEU A 675 -16.31 -2.11 35.70
C LEU A 675 -16.15 -0.60 35.54
N TYR A 676 -16.33 0.20 36.60
CA TYR A 676 -16.21 1.66 36.56
C TYR A 676 -14.85 2.10 35.98
N GLU A 677 -13.75 1.55 36.50
CA GLU A 677 -12.39 1.84 36.03
C GLU A 677 -12.18 1.54 34.54
N ALA A 678 -12.88 0.54 33.99
CA ALA A 678 -12.77 0.17 32.57
C ALA A 678 -13.64 1.04 31.65
N LEU A 679 -14.77 1.56 32.14
CA LEU A 679 -15.83 2.14 31.31
C LEU A 679 -16.11 3.63 31.53
N HIS A 680 -15.61 4.23 32.62
CA HIS A 680 -15.91 5.62 32.95
C HIS A 680 -15.46 6.61 31.86
N GLU A 681 -14.28 6.40 31.26
CA GLU A 681 -13.76 7.28 30.20
C GLU A 681 -14.66 7.32 28.96
N THR A 682 -15.41 6.25 28.69
CA THR A 682 -16.29 6.11 27.52
C THR A 682 -17.77 6.13 27.89
N GLU A 683 -18.10 6.68 29.06
CA GLU A 683 -19.48 6.86 29.54
C GLU A 683 -20.31 5.55 29.54
N GLY A 684 -19.67 4.41 29.82
CA GLY A 684 -20.32 3.09 29.84
C GLY A 684 -20.28 2.33 28.50
N VAL A 685 -19.83 2.94 27.41
CA VAL A 685 -19.81 2.32 26.07
C VAL A 685 -18.49 1.58 25.82
N VAL A 686 -18.54 0.32 25.40
CA VAL A 686 -17.32 -0.46 25.10
C VAL A 686 -16.83 -0.13 23.69
N VAL A 687 -15.68 0.55 23.60
CA VAL A 687 -15.07 1.02 22.34
C VAL A 687 -13.73 0.32 22.07
N PHE A 688 -12.96 0.02 23.12
CA PHE A 688 -11.57 -0.42 22.99
C PHE A 688 -11.32 -1.90 23.33
N HIS A 689 -10.32 -2.50 22.69
CA HIS A 689 -9.83 -3.85 23.00
C HIS A 689 -9.35 -3.94 24.44
N GLU A 690 -8.67 -2.90 24.92
CA GLU A 690 -8.14 -2.78 26.27
C GLU A 690 -9.27 -2.77 27.31
N GLN A 691 -10.45 -2.23 26.97
CA GLN A 691 -11.64 -2.33 27.82
C GLN A 691 -12.15 -3.76 27.89
N VAL A 692 -12.23 -4.47 26.76
CA VAL A 692 -12.64 -5.88 26.74
C VAL A 692 -11.70 -6.76 27.57
N ILE A 693 -10.39 -6.56 27.45
CA ILE A 693 -9.38 -7.29 28.24
C ILE A 693 -9.61 -7.03 29.74
N ARG A 694 -9.82 -5.78 30.13
CA ARG A 694 -10.14 -5.41 31.52
C ARG A 694 -11.45 -6.02 32.01
N ILE A 695 -12.52 -5.97 31.20
CA ILE A 695 -13.82 -6.55 31.55
C ILE A 695 -13.68 -8.06 31.81
N ILE A 696 -13.06 -8.80 30.88
CA ILE A 696 -12.88 -10.26 31.03
C ILE A 696 -12.05 -10.55 32.28
N SER A 697 -10.90 -9.89 32.45
CA SER A 697 -10.00 -10.11 33.59
C SER A 697 -10.67 -9.79 34.94
N THR A 698 -11.41 -8.68 35.06
CA THR A 698 -12.10 -8.31 36.30
C THR A 698 -13.23 -9.27 36.65
N LEU A 699 -14.00 -9.73 35.66
CA LEU A 699 -15.15 -10.60 35.88
C LEU A 699 -14.76 -12.06 36.17
N THR A 700 -13.68 -12.55 35.57
CA THR A 700 -13.26 -13.96 35.71
C THR A 700 -12.05 -14.16 36.61
N GLY A 701 -11.30 -13.10 36.93
CA GLY A 701 -10.10 -13.13 37.76
C GLY A 701 -8.83 -13.65 37.07
N ILE A 702 -8.85 -13.80 35.74
CA ILE A 702 -7.67 -14.23 34.96
C ILE A 702 -6.72 -13.06 34.70
N SER A 703 -5.49 -13.37 34.28
CA SER A 703 -4.51 -12.35 33.90
C SER A 703 -4.89 -11.60 32.62
N PHE A 704 -4.33 -10.40 32.42
CA PHE A 704 -4.53 -9.66 31.17
C PHE A 704 -4.00 -10.40 29.93
N ALA A 705 -2.93 -11.19 30.09
CA ALA A 705 -2.39 -12.03 29.04
C ALA A 705 -3.39 -13.10 28.57
N GLU A 706 -4.04 -13.80 29.52
CA GLU A 706 -5.08 -14.79 29.21
C GLU A 706 -6.34 -14.12 28.63
N ALA A 707 -6.69 -12.94 29.13
CA ALA A 707 -7.84 -12.18 28.63
C ALA A 707 -7.63 -11.68 27.18
N ASP A 708 -6.42 -11.32 26.74
CA ASP A 708 -6.17 -11.00 25.32
C ASP A 708 -6.36 -12.23 24.42
N GLU A 709 -5.95 -13.43 24.85
CA GLU A 709 -6.18 -14.66 24.08
C GLU A 709 -7.68 -14.97 23.94
N LYS A 710 -8.48 -14.76 25.00
CA LYS A 710 -9.95 -14.85 24.91
C LYS A 710 -10.52 -13.80 23.96
N ARG A 711 -10.06 -12.55 24.02
CA ARG A 711 -10.46 -11.50 23.08
C ARG A 711 -10.12 -11.87 21.63
N ARG A 712 -9.00 -12.53 21.36
CA ARG A 712 -8.65 -13.00 20.01
C ARG A 712 -9.63 -14.04 19.50
N ALA A 713 -9.99 -15.02 20.34
CA ALA A 713 -10.96 -16.05 20.01
C ALA A 713 -12.35 -15.47 19.67
N LEU A 714 -12.72 -14.30 20.21
CA LEU A 714 -13.97 -13.63 19.83
C LEU A 714 -14.03 -13.24 18.34
N SER A 715 -12.90 -13.20 17.62
CA SER A 715 -12.86 -12.82 16.20
C SER A 715 -13.56 -13.82 15.27
N SER A 716 -13.72 -15.09 15.68
CA SER A 716 -14.39 -16.14 14.89
C SER A 716 -15.69 -16.60 15.55
N PRO A 717 -16.73 -16.99 14.77
CA PRO A 717 -17.97 -17.53 15.33
C PRO A 717 -17.74 -18.75 16.23
N GLU A 718 -16.82 -19.64 15.85
CA GLU A 718 -16.47 -20.82 16.63
C GLU A 718 -15.82 -20.43 17.96
N GLY A 719 -14.86 -19.49 17.93
CA GLY A 719 -14.19 -19.02 19.13
C GLY A 719 -15.10 -18.20 20.04
N GLN A 720 -16.11 -17.50 19.50
CA GLN A 720 -17.15 -16.87 20.32
C GLN A 720 -17.92 -17.89 21.15
N GLN A 721 -18.27 -19.04 20.57
CA GLN A 721 -18.97 -20.10 21.31
C GLN A 721 -18.08 -20.70 22.39
N GLU A 722 -16.82 -21.02 22.08
CA GLU A 722 -15.87 -21.55 23.06
C GLU A 722 -15.65 -20.60 24.25
N VAL A 723 -15.52 -19.30 23.97
CA VAL A 723 -15.38 -18.28 25.03
C VAL A 723 -16.69 -18.13 25.81
N CYS A 724 -17.86 -18.24 25.18
CA CYS A 724 -19.17 -18.20 25.84
C CYS A 724 -19.27 -19.29 26.92
N ASP A 725 -19.02 -20.53 26.50
CA ASP A 725 -19.18 -21.72 27.34
C ASP A 725 -18.24 -21.67 28.56
N TRP A 726 -17.09 -21.02 28.41
CA TRP A 726 -16.15 -20.78 29.50
C TRP A 726 -16.48 -19.53 30.36
N PHE A 727 -16.91 -18.43 29.76
CA PHE A 727 -17.07 -17.13 30.42
C PHE A 727 -18.20 -17.14 31.45
N TYR A 728 -19.34 -17.77 31.13
CA TYR A 728 -20.49 -17.83 32.05
C TYR A 728 -20.15 -18.53 33.38
N PRO A 729 -19.63 -19.77 33.39
CA PRO A 729 -19.21 -20.41 34.63
C PRO A 729 -18.14 -19.62 35.41
N ALA A 730 -17.17 -19.05 34.70
CA ALA A 730 -16.09 -18.28 35.33
C ALA A 730 -16.60 -17.03 36.05
N ALA A 731 -17.45 -16.24 35.39
CA ALA A 731 -18.03 -15.04 36.00
C ALA A 731 -19.00 -15.36 37.15
N LEU A 732 -19.82 -16.40 37.01
CA LEU A 732 -20.73 -16.83 38.09
C LEU A 732 -19.97 -17.29 39.33
N SER A 733 -18.82 -17.98 39.16
CA SER A 733 -17.97 -18.44 40.28
C SER A 733 -17.38 -17.29 41.10
N LYS A 734 -17.22 -16.11 40.48
CA LYS A 734 -16.74 -14.87 41.12
C LYS A 734 -17.85 -14.11 41.87
N GLY A 735 -19.11 -14.53 41.76
CA GLY A 735 -20.25 -13.95 42.48
C GLY A 735 -21.12 -12.98 41.68
N TYR A 736 -20.90 -12.84 40.36
CA TYR A 736 -21.74 -11.98 39.52
C TYR A 736 -23.10 -12.63 39.23
N GLN A 737 -24.16 -11.82 39.16
CA GLN A 737 -25.51 -12.31 38.87
C GLN A 737 -25.69 -12.62 37.38
N LEU A 738 -26.44 -13.67 37.07
CA LEU A 738 -26.69 -14.13 35.69
C LEU A 738 -27.22 -13.03 34.74
N PRO A 739 -28.15 -12.14 35.13
CA PRO A 739 -28.59 -11.06 34.23
C PRO A 739 -27.47 -10.12 33.81
N VAL A 740 -26.57 -9.76 34.74
CA VAL A 740 -25.43 -8.88 34.49
C VAL A 740 -24.43 -9.56 33.55
N VAL A 741 -24.12 -10.84 33.80
CA VAL A 741 -23.21 -11.63 32.94
C VAL A 741 -23.78 -11.76 31.52
N THR A 742 -25.08 -11.97 31.39
CA THR A 742 -25.76 -12.11 30.09
C THR A 742 -25.67 -10.82 29.29
N GLU A 743 -25.96 -9.68 29.91
CA GLU A 743 -25.89 -8.37 29.25
C GLU A 743 -24.46 -8.04 28.81
N ILE A 744 -23.46 -8.28 29.66
CA ILE A 744 -22.06 -8.06 29.32
C ILE A 744 -21.62 -8.98 28.18
N TRP A 745 -22.05 -10.25 28.17
CA TRP A 745 -21.74 -11.18 27.10
C TRP A 745 -22.28 -10.70 25.74
N GLU A 746 -23.50 -10.16 25.71
CA GLU A 746 -24.08 -9.58 24.50
C GLU A 746 -23.23 -8.44 23.94
N VAL A 747 -22.70 -7.59 24.82
CA VAL A 747 -21.76 -6.52 24.44
C VAL A 747 -20.44 -7.10 23.90
N LEU A 748 -19.84 -8.07 24.58
CA LEU A 748 -18.59 -8.72 24.16
C LEU A 748 -18.73 -9.43 22.80
N ARG A 749 -19.84 -10.12 22.58
CA ARG A 749 -20.16 -10.80 21.33
C ARG A 749 -20.35 -9.81 20.17
N ALA A 750 -21.09 -8.72 20.40
CA ALA A 750 -21.25 -7.68 19.40
C ALA A 750 -19.90 -7.03 19.04
N PHE A 751 -19.06 -6.79 20.05
CA PHE A 751 -17.77 -6.11 19.93
C PHE A 751 -16.77 -6.79 19.01
N ALA A 752 -16.81 -8.12 18.88
CA ALA A 752 -15.99 -8.89 17.95
C ALA A 752 -15.94 -8.32 16.52
N SER A 753 -17.01 -7.65 16.10
CA SER A 753 -17.14 -7.10 14.74
C SER A 753 -16.57 -5.69 14.55
N PHE A 754 -16.27 -4.94 15.62
CA PHE A 754 -15.97 -3.50 15.50
C PHE A 754 -15.03 -2.89 16.55
N GLY A 755 -14.48 -3.69 17.46
CA GLY A 755 -13.54 -3.21 18.47
C GLY A 755 -12.28 -2.53 17.92
N PHE A 756 -11.72 -1.60 18.69
CA PHE A 756 -10.54 -0.83 18.27
C PHE A 756 -9.40 -0.82 19.30
N CYS A 757 -8.15 -0.71 18.85
CA CYS A 757 -7.00 -0.66 19.75
C CYS A 757 -6.79 0.76 20.27
N LYS A 758 -6.93 0.96 21.59
CA LYS A 758 -6.74 2.26 22.25
C LYS A 758 -5.31 2.78 22.08
N ALA A 759 -4.31 1.91 22.16
CA ALA A 759 -2.92 2.31 21.96
C ALA A 759 -2.67 2.90 20.56
N HIS A 760 -3.26 2.27 19.52
CA HIS A 760 -3.19 2.79 18.16
C HIS A 760 -3.97 4.10 18.00
N ALA A 761 -5.14 4.21 18.63
CA ALA A 761 -5.93 5.44 18.67
C ALA A 761 -5.14 6.61 19.30
N ALA A 762 -4.48 6.37 20.43
CA ALA A 762 -3.67 7.35 21.13
C ALA A 762 -2.47 7.81 20.30
N ALA A 763 -1.80 6.88 19.61
CA ALA A 763 -0.70 7.19 18.70
C ALA A 763 -1.12 8.10 17.55
N PHE A 764 -2.35 7.98 17.06
CA PHE A 764 -2.90 8.88 16.02
C PHE A 764 -3.48 10.18 16.58
N ALA A 765 -3.99 10.19 17.80
CA ALA A 765 -4.46 11.40 18.45
C ALA A 765 -3.33 12.43 18.65
N LEU A 766 -2.09 11.98 18.86
CA LEU A 766 -0.93 12.86 19.03
C LEU A 766 -0.66 13.75 17.79
N PRO A 767 -0.41 13.22 16.58
CA PRO A 767 -0.26 14.07 15.38
C PRO A 767 -1.53 14.83 15.01
N THR A 768 -2.72 14.32 15.34
CA THR A 768 -3.98 15.08 15.22
C THR A 768 -3.94 16.34 16.08
N TYR A 769 -3.59 16.22 17.36
CA TYR A 769 -3.47 17.34 18.28
C TYR A 769 -2.33 18.29 17.86
N GLN A 770 -1.14 17.77 17.51
CA GLN A 770 -0.02 18.58 17.02
C GLN A 770 -0.40 19.39 15.76
N SER A 771 -1.14 18.79 14.82
CA SER A 771 -1.63 19.50 13.63
C SER A 771 -2.63 20.62 14.00
N ALA A 772 -3.53 20.37 14.96
CA ALA A 772 -4.48 21.36 15.44
C ALA A 772 -3.78 22.50 16.19
N TRP A 773 -2.78 22.19 17.00
CA TRP A 773 -1.99 23.16 17.74
C TRP A 773 -1.22 24.08 16.80
N LEU A 774 -0.54 23.52 15.79
CA LEU A 774 0.15 24.31 14.77
C LEU A 774 -0.82 25.19 13.98
N LYS A 775 -2.01 24.67 13.60
CA LYS A 775 -3.03 25.48 12.94
C LYS A 775 -3.58 26.59 13.82
N THR A 776 -3.59 26.41 15.14
CA THR A 776 -4.08 27.40 16.10
C THR A 776 -3.08 28.53 16.32
N HIS A 777 -1.81 28.19 16.53
CA HIS A 777 -0.77 29.15 16.93
C HIS A 777 0.07 29.67 15.75
N TYR A 778 0.27 28.87 14.70
CA TYR A 778 1.09 29.19 13.53
C TYR A 778 0.42 28.77 12.20
N PRO A 779 -0.79 29.31 11.89
CA PRO A 779 -1.61 28.84 10.78
C PRO A 779 -0.93 28.98 9.40
N ALA A 780 -0.15 30.06 9.17
CA ALA A 780 0.52 30.27 7.89
C ALA A 780 1.60 29.22 7.61
N ALA A 781 2.46 28.92 8.59
CA ALA A 781 3.50 27.89 8.48
C ALA A 781 2.90 26.49 8.35
N PHE A 782 1.85 26.19 9.13
CA PHE A 782 1.13 24.93 9.03
C PHE A 782 0.52 24.71 7.64
N LEU A 783 -0.23 25.69 7.13
CA LEU A 783 -0.89 25.57 5.83
C LEU A 783 0.12 25.53 4.68
N ALA A 784 1.26 26.23 4.77
CA ALA A 784 2.34 26.08 3.81
C ALA A 784 2.89 24.63 3.77
N GLY A 785 3.01 23.97 4.93
CA GLY A 785 3.38 22.56 5.03
C GLY A 785 2.31 21.60 4.49
N VAL A 786 1.02 21.90 4.71
CA VAL A 786 -0.10 21.13 4.16
C VAL A 786 -0.15 21.26 2.63
N LEU A 787 0.06 22.45 2.08
CA LEU A 787 0.09 22.67 0.62
C LEU A 787 1.30 22.04 -0.06
N THR A 788 2.45 22.01 0.62
CA THR A 788 3.68 21.44 0.07
C THR A 788 3.63 19.92 0.02
N HIS A 789 3.18 19.27 1.09
CA HIS A 789 3.20 17.80 1.19
C HIS A 789 1.84 17.13 0.93
N ASP A 790 0.75 17.90 0.82
CA ASP A 790 -0.60 17.45 0.50
C ASP A 790 -1.05 16.22 1.34
N PRO A 791 -1.10 16.31 2.67
CA PRO A 791 -1.34 15.16 3.54
C PRO A 791 -2.81 14.70 3.59
N GLY A 792 -3.76 15.57 3.20
CA GLY A 792 -5.19 15.36 3.38
C GLY A 792 -5.91 14.68 2.21
N MET A 793 -7.22 14.54 2.35
CA MET A 793 -8.12 13.99 1.32
C MET A 793 -8.62 15.03 0.32
N TYR A 794 -8.52 16.31 0.66
CA TYR A 794 -9.07 17.40 -0.14
C TYR A 794 -8.04 17.98 -1.10
N PRO A 795 -8.47 18.46 -2.29
CA PRO A 795 -7.57 19.10 -3.23
C PRO A 795 -7.00 20.41 -2.64
N LYS A 796 -5.77 20.75 -3.04
CA LYS A 796 -5.10 22.02 -2.67
C LYS A 796 -5.95 23.26 -2.90
N ARG A 797 -6.81 23.24 -3.93
CA ARG A 797 -7.80 24.29 -4.18
C ARG A 797 -8.69 24.61 -2.97
N LEU A 798 -9.20 23.59 -2.27
CA LEU A 798 -9.99 23.82 -1.06
C LEU A 798 -9.11 24.36 0.09
N MET A 799 -7.85 23.93 0.17
CA MET A 799 -6.91 24.46 1.16
C MET A 799 -6.61 25.95 0.93
N MET A 800 -6.62 26.44 -0.31
CA MET A 800 -6.53 27.88 -0.61
C MET A 800 -7.68 28.67 0.01
N ASP A 801 -8.89 28.11 0.03
CA ASP A 801 -10.03 28.78 0.68
C ASP A 801 -9.88 28.82 2.20
N GLU A 802 -9.29 27.78 2.79
CA GLU A 802 -8.96 27.79 4.22
C GLU A 802 -7.96 28.92 4.54
N VAL A 803 -6.93 29.12 3.70
CA VAL A 803 -5.98 30.24 3.81
C VAL A 803 -6.71 31.58 3.77
N ARG A 804 -7.64 31.77 2.82
CA ARG A 804 -8.47 32.99 2.71
C ARG A 804 -9.32 33.22 3.95
N GLN A 805 -9.97 32.19 4.47
CA GLN A 805 -10.86 32.28 5.63
C GLN A 805 -10.13 32.60 6.93
N LEU A 806 -8.86 32.19 7.05
CA LEU A 806 -8.00 32.56 8.18
C LEU A 806 -7.38 33.96 8.01
N GLY A 807 -7.64 34.65 6.90
CA GLY A 807 -7.16 36.01 6.65
C GLY A 807 -5.69 36.09 6.26
N ILE A 808 -5.09 34.98 5.82
CA ILE A 808 -3.69 34.89 5.38
C ILE A 808 -3.59 35.32 3.92
N GLY A 809 -2.57 36.11 3.57
CA GLY A 809 -2.34 36.53 2.19
C GLY A 809 -1.91 35.37 1.29
N ILE A 810 -2.25 35.43 0.00
CA ILE A 810 -1.77 34.44 -0.99
C ILE A 810 -0.84 35.16 -1.96
N GLY A 811 0.44 34.79 -1.92
CA GLY A 811 1.45 35.26 -2.85
C GLY A 811 1.44 34.41 -4.12
N VAL A 812 1.20 35.04 -5.28
CA VAL A 812 1.27 34.36 -6.58
C VAL A 812 2.67 33.79 -6.83
N VAL A 813 2.77 32.78 -7.69
CA VAL A 813 4.07 32.29 -8.17
C VAL A 813 4.85 33.45 -8.77
N ASP A 814 6.14 33.50 -8.50
CA ASP A 814 7.09 34.54 -8.89
C ASP A 814 8.44 33.89 -9.20
N VAL A 815 9.01 34.15 -10.37
CA VAL A 815 10.25 33.50 -10.83
C VAL A 815 11.49 33.82 -9.99
N ASN A 816 11.48 34.92 -9.23
CA ASN A 816 12.59 35.37 -8.40
C ASN A 816 12.45 35.01 -6.93
N HIS A 817 11.22 34.86 -6.45
CA HIS A 817 10.94 34.63 -5.03
C HIS A 817 10.42 33.21 -4.73
N SER A 818 9.76 32.56 -5.69
CA SER A 818 9.17 31.24 -5.47
C SER A 818 10.23 30.15 -5.54
N THR A 819 10.10 29.17 -4.65
CA THR A 819 10.99 28.01 -4.58
C THR A 819 10.20 26.72 -4.87
N ARG A 820 10.85 25.57 -4.74
CA ARG A 820 10.22 24.24 -4.83
C ARG A 820 9.05 24.07 -3.87
N ASN A 821 9.12 24.67 -2.69
CA ASN A 821 8.11 24.53 -1.63
C ASN A 821 7.40 25.88 -1.35
N HIS A 822 6.22 25.80 -0.71
CA HIS A 822 5.44 26.98 -0.33
C HIS A 822 6.08 27.69 0.86
N ARG A 823 6.28 29.00 0.79
CA ARG A 823 6.96 29.75 1.86
C ARG A 823 6.07 30.80 2.48
N VAL A 824 6.27 31.05 3.77
CA VAL A 824 5.66 32.15 4.51
C VAL A 824 6.50 33.41 4.33
N GLU A 825 5.85 34.47 3.88
CA GLU A 825 6.41 35.80 3.69
C GLU A 825 5.55 36.82 4.42
N VAL A 826 6.16 37.82 5.03
CA VAL A 826 5.42 38.94 5.64
C VAL A 826 5.35 40.09 4.64
N VAL A 827 4.18 40.28 4.02
CA VAL A 827 3.95 41.35 3.04
C VAL A 827 3.03 42.40 3.68
N GLY A 828 3.53 43.62 3.85
CA GLY A 828 2.77 44.73 4.43
C GLY A 828 2.31 44.48 5.88
N GLY A 829 3.09 43.73 6.66
CA GLY A 829 2.77 43.36 8.05
C GLY A 829 1.74 42.24 8.20
N ARG A 830 1.32 41.59 7.10
CA ARG A 830 0.47 40.40 7.11
C ARG A 830 1.26 39.18 6.66
N GLU A 831 1.05 38.06 7.32
CA GLU A 831 1.59 36.77 6.86
C GLU A 831 0.89 36.38 5.55
N SER A 832 1.69 35.90 4.60
CA SER A 832 1.24 35.45 3.30
C SER A 832 1.98 34.19 2.89
N ILE A 833 1.31 33.31 2.15
CA ILE A 833 1.89 32.06 1.65
C ILE A 833 2.21 32.26 0.17
N ARG A 834 3.50 32.23 -0.17
CA ARG A 834 4.00 32.21 -1.55
C ARG A 834 3.81 30.82 -2.13
N LEU A 835 3.14 30.73 -3.28
CA LEU A 835 2.95 29.48 -4.01
C LEU A 835 4.26 28.93 -4.56
N ALA A 836 4.32 27.61 -4.67
CA ALA A 836 5.52 26.90 -5.05
C ALA A 836 5.62 26.67 -6.57
N LEU A 837 6.83 26.52 -7.08
CA LEU A 837 7.07 26.16 -8.49
C LEU A 837 6.60 24.72 -8.79
N GLN A 838 6.62 23.82 -7.80
CA GLN A 838 6.24 22.41 -7.97
C GLN A 838 4.76 22.19 -8.35
N ASP A 839 3.89 23.19 -8.13
CA ASP A 839 2.46 23.07 -8.44
C ASP A 839 2.15 23.31 -9.93
N ILE A 840 3.14 23.76 -10.69
CA ILE A 840 2.98 23.99 -12.13
C ILE A 840 2.87 22.66 -12.86
N SER A 841 1.76 22.45 -13.54
CA SER A 841 1.48 21.24 -14.32
C SER A 841 2.57 21.00 -15.37
N GLY A 842 3.20 19.83 -15.29
CA GLY A 842 4.20 19.35 -16.24
C GLY A 842 5.64 19.80 -15.97
N ILE A 843 5.91 20.56 -14.91
CA ILE A 843 7.28 20.97 -14.56
C ILE A 843 8.08 19.78 -14.02
N SER A 844 9.33 19.65 -14.44
CA SER A 844 10.23 18.62 -13.94
C SER A 844 11.09 19.09 -12.76
N ASP A 845 11.53 18.14 -11.90
CA ASP A 845 12.45 18.44 -10.79
C ASP A 845 13.73 19.15 -11.25
N GLY A 846 14.23 18.78 -12.44
CA GLY A 846 15.40 19.40 -13.06
C GLY A 846 15.16 20.86 -13.45
N GLU A 847 13.99 21.17 -14.01
CA GLU A 847 13.61 22.55 -14.34
C GLU A 847 13.46 23.40 -13.08
N ILE A 848 12.82 22.89 -12.02
CA ILE A 848 12.69 23.62 -10.74
C ILE A 848 14.06 23.98 -10.18
N THR A 849 14.98 23.00 -10.07
CA THR A 849 16.32 23.24 -9.54
C THR A 849 17.13 24.21 -10.41
N SER A 850 16.96 24.14 -11.73
CA SER A 850 17.60 25.11 -12.65
C SER A 850 17.05 26.53 -12.46
N ILE A 851 15.73 26.65 -12.25
CA ILE A 851 15.09 27.94 -11.97
C ILE A 851 15.61 28.53 -10.65
N GLU A 852 15.62 27.76 -9.57
CA GLU A 852 16.11 28.21 -8.26
C GLU A 852 17.58 28.66 -8.31
N ASN A 853 18.45 27.88 -8.97
CA ASN A 853 19.87 28.23 -9.11
C ASN A 853 20.11 29.48 -9.98
N GLY A 854 19.17 29.81 -10.85
CA GLY A 854 19.24 30.98 -11.73
C GLY A 854 18.67 32.25 -11.11
N GLN A 855 18.09 32.20 -9.91
CA GLN A 855 17.54 33.39 -9.25
C GLN A 855 18.65 34.35 -8.76
N PRO A 856 18.46 35.68 -8.80
CA PRO A 856 17.36 36.40 -9.45
C PRO A 856 17.60 36.58 -10.97
N TYR A 857 16.50 36.68 -11.70
CA TYR A 857 16.41 36.99 -13.12
C TYR A 857 16.12 38.47 -13.34
N LEU A 858 16.73 39.03 -14.39
CA LEU A 858 16.54 40.44 -14.77
C LEU A 858 15.31 40.64 -15.66
N ASP A 859 15.13 39.76 -16.64
CA ASP A 859 14.06 39.81 -17.64
C ASP A 859 13.71 38.40 -18.15
N LEU A 860 12.69 38.33 -19.01
CA LEU A 860 12.21 37.09 -19.63
C LEU A 860 13.28 36.40 -20.49
N ALA A 861 14.18 37.15 -21.14
CA ALA A 861 15.20 36.57 -21.98
C ALA A 861 16.34 35.96 -21.15
N ASP A 862 16.75 36.62 -20.07
CA ASP A 862 17.68 36.09 -19.09
C ASP A 862 17.13 34.82 -18.42
N PHE A 863 15.82 34.81 -18.11
CA PHE A 863 15.13 33.63 -17.63
C PHE A 863 15.26 32.46 -18.61
N VAL A 864 14.81 32.61 -19.86
CA VAL A 864 14.85 31.53 -20.86
C VAL A 864 16.28 31.01 -21.08
N ARG A 865 17.28 31.91 -21.07
CA ARG A 865 18.69 31.57 -21.29
C ARG A 865 19.31 30.82 -20.12
N ARG A 866 19.07 31.26 -18.88
CA ARG A 866 19.72 30.70 -17.67
C ARG A 866 18.94 29.53 -17.06
N SER A 867 17.61 29.56 -17.07
CA SER A 867 16.80 28.49 -16.49
C SER A 867 16.74 27.26 -17.39
N GLY A 868 16.84 27.44 -18.72
CA GLY A 868 16.66 26.35 -19.68
C GLY A 868 15.28 25.70 -19.62
N ALA A 869 14.29 26.36 -18.99
CA ALA A 869 12.92 25.86 -18.88
C ALA A 869 12.34 25.58 -20.27
N SER A 870 11.50 24.55 -20.38
CA SER A 870 10.80 24.26 -21.62
C SER A 870 9.77 25.33 -21.97
N GLN A 871 9.47 25.47 -23.27
CA GLN A 871 8.50 26.45 -23.75
C GLN A 871 7.13 26.35 -23.06
N PRO A 872 6.53 25.15 -22.88
CA PRO A 872 5.24 25.03 -22.18
C PRO A 872 5.27 25.55 -20.74
N ILE A 873 6.39 25.37 -20.03
CA ILE A 873 6.55 25.85 -18.65
C ILE A 873 6.72 27.36 -18.59
N CYS A 874 7.47 27.94 -19.51
CA CYS A 874 7.61 29.40 -19.61
C CYS A 874 6.27 30.07 -19.94
N GLU A 875 5.49 29.49 -20.87
CA GLU A 875 4.14 29.94 -21.19
C GLU A 875 3.21 29.85 -19.98
N ALA A 876 3.25 28.73 -19.25
CA ALA A 876 2.48 28.56 -18.02
C ALA A 876 2.84 29.62 -16.96
N LEU A 877 4.14 29.88 -16.72
CA LEU A 877 4.63 30.90 -15.79
C LEU A 877 4.14 32.31 -16.16
N VAL A 878 4.16 32.67 -17.45
CA VAL A 878 3.62 33.95 -17.92
C VAL A 878 2.10 34.03 -17.68
N LEU A 879 1.37 32.96 -17.99
CA LEU A 879 -0.08 32.91 -17.86
C LEU A 879 -0.55 33.07 -16.41
N ILE A 880 0.13 32.43 -15.46
CA ILE A 880 -0.21 32.48 -14.03
C ILE A 880 0.30 33.75 -13.34
N GLY A 881 1.25 34.47 -13.94
CA GLY A 881 1.77 35.75 -13.43
C GLY A 881 3.14 35.70 -12.77
N GLY A 882 3.93 34.65 -13.06
CA GLY A 882 5.30 34.46 -12.57
C GLY A 882 6.25 35.63 -12.84
N PHE A 883 5.97 36.45 -13.85
CA PHE A 883 6.78 37.59 -14.29
C PHE A 883 6.17 38.96 -13.94
N ASP A 884 5.05 38.99 -13.21
CA ASP A 884 4.33 40.23 -12.92
C ASP A 884 5.18 41.21 -12.07
N SER A 885 6.13 40.72 -11.26
CA SER A 885 7.07 41.56 -10.48
C SER A 885 8.16 42.23 -11.32
N LEU A 886 8.52 41.64 -12.46
CA LEU A 886 9.55 42.16 -13.37
C LEU A 886 9.01 43.22 -14.33
N TYR A 887 7.70 43.19 -14.62
CA TYR A 887 7.07 44.05 -15.63
C TYR A 887 5.87 44.82 -15.09
N ASN A 888 6.06 46.11 -14.79
CA ASN A 888 5.00 46.99 -14.28
C ASN A 888 4.17 47.71 -15.37
N GLY A 889 4.31 47.35 -16.65
CA GLY A 889 3.64 48.04 -17.77
C GLY A 889 3.19 47.17 -18.95
N LEU A 890 3.60 45.90 -19.01
CA LEU A 890 3.26 44.97 -20.10
C LEU A 890 2.16 44.00 -19.67
N ASN A 891 1.31 43.59 -20.61
CA ASN A 891 0.27 42.60 -20.33
C ASN A 891 0.82 41.18 -20.49
N ARG A 892 0.27 40.22 -19.75
CA ARG A 892 0.63 38.78 -19.88
C ARG A 892 0.51 38.25 -21.33
N ARG A 893 -0.43 38.80 -22.11
CA ARG A 893 -0.59 38.49 -23.55
C ARG A 893 0.59 39.00 -24.39
N ASP A 894 1.16 40.15 -24.05
CA ASP A 894 2.35 40.70 -24.71
C ASP A 894 3.56 39.80 -24.42
N LEU A 895 3.73 39.40 -23.16
CA LEU A 895 4.82 38.50 -22.76
C LEU A 895 4.73 37.14 -23.50
N LEU A 896 3.53 36.58 -23.66
CA LEU A 896 3.30 35.31 -24.37
C LEU A 896 3.72 35.33 -25.84
N LEU A 897 3.49 36.45 -26.53
CA LEU A 897 3.95 36.62 -27.92
C LEU A 897 5.49 36.59 -27.97
N ASN A 898 6.12 37.30 -27.05
CA ASN A 898 7.58 37.40 -26.98
C ASN A 898 8.25 36.09 -26.58
N VAL A 899 7.61 35.24 -25.75
CA VAL A 899 8.12 33.89 -25.43
C VAL A 899 8.36 33.08 -26.71
N ASN A 900 7.41 33.09 -27.65
CA ASN A 900 7.54 32.36 -28.91
C ASN A 900 8.74 32.83 -29.75
N ASP A 901 8.96 34.13 -29.81
CA ASP A 901 10.09 34.71 -30.56
C ASP A 901 11.43 34.44 -29.88
N LEU A 902 11.49 34.49 -28.54
CA LEU A 902 12.67 34.15 -27.75
C LEU A 902 13.10 32.70 -27.94
N TYR A 903 12.18 31.72 -27.93
CA TYR A 903 12.54 30.32 -28.18
C TYR A 903 12.95 30.07 -29.63
N ARG A 904 12.39 30.81 -30.59
CA ARG A 904 12.85 30.76 -32.00
C ARG A 904 14.28 31.29 -32.13
N TRP A 905 14.61 32.41 -31.50
CA TRP A 905 15.96 32.97 -31.50
C TRP A 905 16.95 32.14 -30.71
N SER A 906 16.56 31.61 -29.54
CA SER A 906 17.40 30.72 -28.73
C SER A 906 17.84 29.48 -29.52
N ARG A 907 16.91 28.82 -30.24
CA ARG A 907 17.20 27.68 -31.14
C ARG A 907 18.10 28.06 -32.32
N SER A 908 18.03 29.31 -32.79
CA SER A 908 18.90 29.82 -33.85
C SER A 908 20.30 30.14 -33.33
N ALA A 909 20.43 30.64 -32.11
CA ALA A 909 21.69 30.93 -31.44
C ALA A 909 22.45 29.64 -31.04
N THR A 910 21.76 28.57 -30.65
CA THR A 910 22.42 27.28 -30.34
C THR A 910 23.00 26.56 -31.56
N ARG A 911 22.54 26.87 -32.78
CA ARG A 911 23.09 26.31 -34.03
C ARG A 911 24.42 26.94 -34.45
N LEU A 912 24.73 28.13 -33.94
CA LEU A 912 25.96 28.88 -34.23
C LEU A 912 26.99 28.59 -33.14
N GLY A 913 27.70 27.46 -33.25
CA GLY A 913 28.68 27.04 -32.27
C GLY A 913 29.78 28.08 -31.98
N GLY A 914 29.95 28.41 -30.70
CA GLY A 914 31.24 28.57 -30.02
C GLY A 914 32.23 29.69 -30.38
N GLY A 915 32.00 30.55 -31.38
CA GLY A 915 33.06 31.44 -31.89
C GLY A 915 32.85 32.94 -31.82
N GLN A 916 31.63 33.44 -31.58
CA GLN A 916 31.32 34.87 -31.74
C GLN A 916 30.52 35.37 -30.54
N LEU A 917 31.03 36.41 -29.87
CA LEU A 917 30.29 37.14 -28.83
C LEU A 917 28.97 37.64 -29.44
N THR A 918 27.87 36.97 -29.11
CA THR A 918 26.53 37.46 -29.42
C THR A 918 26.30 38.70 -28.57
N LEU A 919 26.58 39.89 -29.12
CA LEU A 919 26.11 41.15 -28.56
C LEU A 919 24.59 41.04 -28.44
N GLY A 920 24.12 40.96 -27.19
CA GLY A 920 22.72 40.79 -26.84
C GLY A 920 21.90 42.01 -27.25
N PHE A 921 21.25 41.91 -28.41
CA PHE A 921 20.10 42.73 -28.75
C PHE A 921 18.87 41.82 -28.70
N THR A 922 18.44 41.47 -27.50
CA THR A 922 17.03 41.14 -27.30
C THR A 922 16.25 42.43 -27.51
N PRO A 923 15.33 42.50 -28.49
CA PRO A 923 14.54 43.70 -28.70
C PRO A 923 13.78 44.07 -27.43
N GLU A 924 13.66 45.36 -27.18
CA GLU A 924 12.87 45.87 -26.06
C GLU A 924 11.43 45.37 -26.20
N LEU A 925 10.87 44.90 -25.09
CA LEU A 925 9.50 44.41 -25.05
C LEU A 925 8.54 45.60 -25.16
N GLU A 926 7.97 45.79 -26.34
CA GLU A 926 6.97 46.82 -26.60
C GLU A 926 5.55 46.33 -26.28
N ALA A 927 4.69 47.22 -25.80
CA ALA A 927 3.29 46.92 -25.56
C ALA A 927 2.53 46.76 -26.89
N SER A 928 1.95 45.59 -27.15
CA SER A 928 1.26 45.31 -28.43
C SER A 928 -0.12 45.97 -28.55
N GLY A 929 -0.61 46.58 -27.46
CA GLY A 929 -1.96 47.17 -27.38
C GLY A 929 -3.09 46.14 -27.15
N LEU A 930 -2.77 44.86 -26.92
CA LEU A 930 -3.76 43.84 -26.61
C LEU A 930 -4.47 44.13 -25.27
N PRO A 931 -5.77 43.79 -25.16
CA PRO A 931 -6.52 44.03 -23.92
C PRO A 931 -5.95 43.19 -22.77
N LYS A 932 -6.00 43.77 -21.56
CA LYS A 932 -5.66 43.07 -20.32
C LYS A 932 -6.54 41.83 -20.17
N MET A 933 -5.95 40.74 -19.68
CA MET A 933 -6.71 39.53 -19.36
C MET A 933 -7.81 39.83 -18.35
N THR A 934 -9.01 39.32 -18.62
CA THR A 934 -10.13 39.45 -17.70
C THR A 934 -9.88 38.62 -16.44
N LYS A 935 -10.55 38.95 -15.34
CA LYS A 935 -10.44 38.17 -14.09
C LYS A 935 -10.80 36.69 -14.29
N ARG A 936 -11.81 36.40 -15.13
CA ARG A 936 -12.25 35.04 -15.44
C ARG A 936 -11.21 34.26 -16.23
N GLU A 937 -10.55 34.90 -17.21
CA GLU A 937 -9.46 34.28 -17.95
C GLU A 937 -8.27 33.95 -17.05
N LYS A 938 -7.88 34.87 -16.14
CA LYS A 938 -6.80 34.62 -15.18
C LYS A 938 -7.06 33.38 -14.32
N VAL A 939 -8.25 33.27 -13.72
CA VAL A 939 -8.61 32.11 -12.89
C VAL A 939 -8.68 30.83 -13.73
N SER A 940 -9.12 30.89 -14.99
CA SER A 940 -9.09 29.72 -15.89
C SER A 940 -7.66 29.21 -16.07
N TYR A 941 -6.71 30.09 -16.37
CA TYR A 941 -5.31 29.70 -16.53
C TYR A 941 -4.66 29.22 -15.23
N GLU A 942 -5.03 29.81 -14.09
CA GLU A 942 -4.60 29.32 -12.77
C GLU A 942 -5.11 27.88 -12.52
N LEU A 943 -6.37 27.58 -12.87
CA LEU A 943 -6.90 26.22 -12.75
C LEU A 943 -6.26 25.24 -13.74
N ASP A 944 -6.01 25.66 -14.98
CA ASP A 944 -5.43 24.80 -16.02
C ASP A 944 -3.96 24.46 -15.73
N HIS A 945 -3.19 25.41 -15.18
CA HIS A 945 -1.75 25.26 -14.96
C HIS A 945 -1.36 24.96 -13.50
N LEU A 946 -2.10 25.43 -12.49
CA LEU A 946 -1.83 25.16 -11.07
C LEU A 946 -2.85 24.23 -10.42
N GLY A 947 -4.02 24.02 -11.05
CA GLY A 947 -5.12 23.28 -10.41
C GLY A 947 -5.78 24.01 -9.24
N MET A 948 -5.48 25.30 -9.06
CA MET A 948 -5.92 26.12 -7.92
C MET A 948 -6.48 27.45 -8.44
N ASP A 949 -7.53 27.96 -7.79
CA ASP A 949 -7.98 29.33 -8.00
C ASP A 949 -7.24 30.23 -7.00
N VAL A 950 -6.35 31.11 -7.47
CA VAL A 950 -5.43 31.89 -6.62
C VAL A 950 -5.95 33.32 -6.45
N SER A 951 -6.26 33.98 -7.57
CA SER A 951 -6.68 35.38 -7.58
C SER A 951 -8.09 35.60 -7.05
N HIS A 952 -9.05 34.76 -7.46
CA HIS A 952 -10.47 34.88 -7.13
C HIS A 952 -11.11 33.49 -7.09
N HIS A 953 -12.05 33.26 -6.18
CA HIS A 953 -12.76 31.97 -6.14
C HIS A 953 -13.74 31.84 -7.32
N VAL A 954 -13.88 30.65 -7.91
CA VAL A 954 -14.69 30.41 -9.12
C VAL A 954 -16.16 30.84 -8.96
N ILE A 955 -16.72 30.68 -7.76
CA ILE A 955 -18.12 31.03 -7.46
C ILE A 955 -18.36 32.55 -7.42
N GLU A 956 -17.32 33.37 -7.22
CA GLU A 956 -17.46 34.84 -7.18
C GLU A 956 -18.04 35.40 -8.49
N PHE A 957 -17.74 34.76 -9.63
CA PHE A 957 -18.28 35.17 -10.93
C PHE A 957 -19.80 34.95 -11.07
N TYR A 958 -20.39 34.13 -10.18
CA TYR A 958 -21.82 33.84 -10.13
C TYR A 958 -22.53 34.57 -8.98
N ALA A 959 -21.81 35.38 -8.19
CA ALA A 959 -22.33 35.97 -6.95
C ALA A 959 -23.60 36.81 -7.15
N ALA A 960 -23.70 37.60 -8.22
CA ALA A 960 -24.89 38.40 -8.52
C ALA A 960 -26.13 37.52 -8.70
N PHE A 961 -26.02 36.47 -9.51
CA PHE A 961 -27.08 35.49 -9.73
C PHE A 961 -27.44 34.75 -8.44
N LEU A 962 -26.44 34.29 -7.68
CA LEU A 962 -26.64 33.55 -6.43
C LEU A 962 -27.34 34.40 -5.35
N ASN A 963 -27.02 35.69 -5.27
CA ASN A 963 -27.69 36.61 -4.35
C ASN A 963 -29.15 36.86 -4.76
N GLU A 964 -29.45 36.98 -6.06
CA GLU A 964 -30.82 37.17 -6.54
C GLU A 964 -31.73 35.96 -6.29
N ILE A 965 -31.21 34.74 -6.46
CA ILE A 965 -31.98 33.51 -6.18
C ILE A 965 -32.06 33.16 -4.69
N GLY A 966 -31.41 33.94 -3.81
CA GLY A 966 -31.38 33.69 -2.38
C GLY A 966 -30.61 32.42 -1.99
N ALA A 967 -29.52 32.08 -2.70
CA ALA A 967 -28.66 30.97 -2.31
C ALA A 967 -27.93 31.29 -0.99
N VAL A 968 -27.93 30.32 -0.07
CA VAL A 968 -27.33 30.44 1.26
C VAL A 968 -25.87 30.05 1.20
N ARG A 969 -25.01 30.87 1.82
CA ARG A 969 -23.57 30.59 1.95
C ARG A 969 -23.32 29.49 2.97
N SER A 970 -22.26 28.72 2.77
CA SER A 970 -21.86 27.63 3.67
C SER A 970 -21.64 28.10 5.11
N SER A 971 -21.06 29.29 5.30
CA SER A 971 -20.85 29.93 6.61
C SER A 971 -22.15 30.31 7.34
N GLU A 972 -23.24 30.53 6.60
CA GLU A 972 -24.54 30.93 7.15
C GLU A 972 -25.45 29.72 7.43
N LEU A 973 -25.08 28.52 6.98
CA LEU A 973 -25.89 27.31 7.18
C LEU A 973 -26.18 27.07 8.67
N LEU A 974 -25.21 27.29 9.56
CA LEU A 974 -25.38 27.09 11.01
C LEU A 974 -26.43 28.01 11.63
N ALA A 975 -26.68 29.18 11.03
CA ALA A 975 -27.70 30.12 11.50
C ALA A 975 -29.12 29.70 11.09
N GLN A 976 -29.25 28.80 10.12
CA GLN A 976 -30.54 28.35 9.62
C GLN A 976 -31.22 27.36 10.60
N ARG A 977 -32.55 27.34 10.55
CA ARG A 977 -33.37 26.39 11.32
C ARG A 977 -33.27 25.00 10.72
N SER A 978 -33.31 23.96 11.56
CA SER A 978 -33.44 22.59 11.06
C SER A 978 -34.73 22.43 10.25
N GLU A 979 -34.71 21.56 9.25
CA GLU A 979 -35.80 21.27 8.30
C GLU A 979 -36.18 22.41 7.34
N SER A 980 -35.43 23.52 7.32
CA SER A 980 -35.63 24.54 6.29
C SER A 980 -35.13 24.05 4.93
N SER A 981 -35.84 24.47 3.86
CA SER A 981 -35.40 24.27 2.48
C SER A 981 -34.49 25.42 2.08
N VAL A 982 -33.28 25.12 1.62
CA VAL A 982 -32.30 26.11 1.17
C VAL A 982 -31.73 25.74 -0.20
N LEU A 983 -31.23 26.75 -0.91
CA LEU A 983 -30.41 26.59 -2.10
C LEU A 983 -28.95 26.81 -1.72
N VAL A 984 -28.08 25.89 -2.13
CA VAL A 984 -26.63 26.01 -1.98
C VAL A 984 -25.98 25.84 -3.34
N ALA A 985 -24.94 26.62 -3.60
CA ALA A 985 -24.17 26.53 -4.83
C ALA A 985 -22.69 26.36 -4.50
N GLY A 986 -21.99 25.63 -5.34
CA GLY A 986 -20.56 25.42 -5.14
C GLY A 986 -19.94 24.54 -6.18
N ILE A 987 -18.61 24.49 -6.14
CA ILE A 987 -17.81 23.59 -6.93
C ILE A 987 -17.66 22.25 -6.19
N LYS A 988 -17.77 21.16 -6.94
CA LYS A 988 -17.59 19.80 -6.43
C LYS A 988 -16.17 19.61 -5.92
N VAL A 989 -16.05 19.22 -4.65
CA VAL A 989 -14.78 18.87 -4.01
C VAL A 989 -14.63 17.36 -3.95
N ALA A 990 -15.64 16.67 -3.41
CA ALA A 990 -15.61 15.23 -3.18
C ALA A 990 -16.97 14.60 -3.47
N LEU A 991 -16.96 13.39 -4.02
CA LEU A 991 -18.14 12.57 -4.26
C LEU A 991 -17.86 11.16 -3.74
N GLN A 992 -18.61 10.72 -2.73
CA GLN A 992 -18.40 9.44 -2.06
C GLN A 992 -19.68 8.60 -2.06
N THR A 993 -19.54 7.28 -2.19
CA THR A 993 -20.66 6.31 -2.13
C THR A 993 -20.39 5.19 -1.13
N PRO A 994 -20.29 5.51 0.18
CA PRO A 994 -19.99 4.52 1.19
C PRO A 994 -21.18 3.56 1.39
N PRO A 995 -20.91 2.31 1.78
CA PRO A 995 -21.97 1.35 2.11
C PRO A 995 -22.68 1.75 3.41
N VAL A 996 -24.02 1.86 3.37
CA VAL A 996 -24.84 2.22 4.54
C VAL A 996 -25.64 1.04 5.09
N ARG A 997 -26.01 1.11 6.37
CA ARG A 997 -26.74 0.04 7.10
C ARG A 997 -28.07 -0.35 6.44
N SER A 998 -28.75 0.59 5.79
CA SER A 998 -30.06 0.35 5.15
C SER A 998 -29.96 -0.47 3.87
N GLY A 999 -28.76 -0.75 3.35
CA GLY A 999 -28.55 -1.40 2.05
C GLY A 999 -28.84 -0.52 0.84
N ARG A 1000 -29.53 0.61 1.03
CA ARG A 1000 -29.82 1.60 -0.02
C ARG A 1000 -28.55 2.34 -0.43
N ARG A 1001 -28.33 2.57 -1.72
CA ARG A 1001 -27.18 3.38 -2.18
C ARG A 1001 -27.34 4.82 -1.70
N VAL A 1002 -26.29 5.43 -1.15
CA VAL A 1002 -26.26 6.85 -0.75
C VAL A 1002 -25.03 7.51 -1.36
N ILE A 1003 -25.22 8.69 -1.97
CA ILE A 1003 -24.13 9.52 -2.50
C ILE A 1003 -23.95 10.73 -1.56
N PHE A 1004 -22.73 10.93 -1.06
CA PHE A 1004 -22.32 12.13 -0.34
C PHE A 1004 -21.55 13.04 -1.29
N LEU A 1005 -21.97 14.29 -1.38
CA LEU A 1005 -21.36 15.33 -2.18
C LEU A 1005 -20.92 16.46 -1.25
N THR A 1006 -19.65 16.84 -1.32
CA THR A 1006 -19.14 18.04 -0.65
C THR A 1006 -18.96 19.14 -1.69
N LEU A 1007 -19.66 20.26 -1.48
CA LEU A 1007 -19.55 21.48 -2.27
C LEU A 1007 -18.76 22.54 -1.52
N ASN A 1008 -18.05 23.38 -2.27
CA ASN A 1008 -17.32 24.51 -1.74
C ASN A 1008 -17.72 25.79 -2.48
N ASP A 1009 -17.95 26.85 -1.72
CA ASP A 1009 -18.45 28.14 -2.20
C ASP A 1009 -17.49 29.31 -1.92
N GLY A 1010 -16.27 29.00 -1.46
CA GLY A 1010 -15.25 29.95 -1.01
C GLY A 1010 -15.38 30.34 0.47
N TYR A 1011 -16.54 30.13 1.10
CA TYR A 1011 -16.79 30.44 2.51
C TYR A 1011 -16.78 29.22 3.43
N GLY A 1012 -16.58 28.03 2.87
CA GLY A 1012 -16.57 26.77 3.60
C GLY A 1012 -16.96 25.59 2.72
N CYS A 1013 -17.30 24.48 3.37
CA CYS A 1013 -17.83 23.29 2.73
C CYS A 1013 -19.27 23.06 3.15
N SER A 1014 -20.10 22.64 2.18
CA SER A 1014 -21.47 22.19 2.40
C SER A 1014 -21.55 20.70 2.09
N ASP A 1015 -21.87 19.88 3.10
CA ASP A 1015 -21.99 18.43 2.96
C ASP A 1015 -23.43 18.02 2.68
N ILE A 1016 -23.63 17.33 1.56
CA ILE A 1016 -24.94 17.07 0.95
C ILE A 1016 -25.11 15.57 0.71
N THR A 1017 -26.27 15.03 1.08
CA THR A 1017 -26.60 13.61 0.96
C THR A 1017 -27.72 13.38 -0.06
N PHE A 1018 -27.49 12.50 -1.03
CA PHE A 1018 -28.47 12.01 -2.02
C PHE A 1018 -28.85 10.56 -1.72
N PHE A 1019 -30.12 10.34 -1.39
CA PHE A 1019 -30.68 9.00 -1.20
C PHE A 1019 -31.10 8.38 -2.54
N GLU A 1020 -31.21 7.05 -2.58
CA GLU A 1020 -31.53 6.23 -3.75
C GLU A 1020 -32.69 6.77 -4.60
N ASP A 1021 -33.77 7.21 -3.94
CA ASP A 1021 -34.97 7.76 -4.59
C ASP A 1021 -34.69 8.93 -5.55
N MET A 1022 -33.60 9.67 -5.31
CA MET A 1022 -33.19 10.83 -6.12
C MET A 1022 -32.03 10.50 -7.08
N GLN A 1023 -31.38 9.35 -6.94
CA GLN A 1023 -30.17 9.03 -7.71
C GLN A 1023 -30.49 8.72 -9.18
N SER A 1024 -31.59 8.03 -9.46
CA SER A 1024 -31.97 7.67 -10.85
C SER A 1024 -32.11 8.88 -11.77
N SER A 1025 -32.52 10.03 -11.21
CA SER A 1025 -32.78 11.25 -11.98
C SER A 1025 -31.56 12.17 -12.11
N TYR A 1026 -30.59 12.10 -11.20
CA TYR A 1026 -29.47 13.07 -11.13
C TYR A 1026 -28.07 12.43 -11.15
N ALA A 1027 -27.93 11.10 -11.17
CA ALA A 1027 -26.63 10.44 -11.12
C ALA A 1027 -25.69 10.91 -12.25
N GLN A 1028 -26.17 11.00 -13.50
CA GLN A 1028 -25.35 11.44 -14.62
C GLN A 1028 -24.81 12.87 -14.42
N LEU A 1029 -25.64 13.78 -13.89
CA LEU A 1029 -25.26 15.16 -13.58
C LEU A 1029 -24.18 15.21 -12.48
N LEU A 1030 -24.32 14.40 -11.42
CA LEU A 1030 -23.36 14.34 -10.32
C LEU A 1030 -21.96 13.89 -10.76
N TYR A 1031 -21.89 12.94 -11.71
CA TYR A 1031 -20.63 12.45 -12.25
C TYR A 1031 -20.06 13.36 -13.36
N GLY A 1032 -20.92 13.96 -14.20
CA GLY A 1032 -20.51 14.73 -15.37
C GLY A 1032 -20.15 16.21 -15.12
N SER A 1033 -20.80 16.88 -14.18
CA SER A 1033 -20.60 18.33 -13.95
C SER A 1033 -19.65 18.63 -12.78
N SER A 1034 -19.05 19.82 -12.79
CA SER A 1034 -18.15 20.32 -11.72
C SER A 1034 -18.78 21.40 -10.84
N LEU A 1035 -19.68 22.22 -11.39
CA LEU A 1035 -20.37 23.30 -10.68
C LEU A 1035 -21.84 22.95 -10.50
N PHE A 1036 -22.32 23.04 -9.26
CA PHE A 1036 -23.67 22.61 -8.89
C PHE A 1036 -24.46 23.73 -8.21
N LEU A 1037 -25.75 23.77 -8.51
CA LEU A 1037 -26.78 24.42 -7.73
C LEU A 1037 -27.69 23.33 -7.16
N ILE A 1038 -27.86 23.28 -5.84
CA ILE A 1038 -28.57 22.20 -5.16
C ILE A 1038 -29.62 22.78 -4.23
N ARG A 1039 -30.82 22.20 -4.28
CA ARG A 1039 -31.87 22.43 -3.29
C ARG A 1039 -31.83 21.33 -2.26
N GLY A 1040 -31.65 21.69 -1.00
CA GLY A 1040 -31.55 20.74 0.10
C GLY A 1040 -32.38 21.15 1.32
N ILE A 1041 -32.75 20.15 2.13
CA ILE A 1041 -33.37 20.34 3.44
C ILE A 1041 -32.27 20.26 4.50
N ILE A 1042 -32.18 21.26 5.37
CA ILE A 1042 -31.18 21.32 6.44
C ILE A 1042 -31.47 20.28 7.51
N ARG A 1043 -30.42 19.58 7.94
CA ARG A 1043 -30.42 18.65 9.06
C ARG A 1043 -29.39 19.08 10.09
N ARG A 1044 -29.84 19.54 11.25
CA ARG A 1044 -28.98 19.83 12.40
C ARG A 1044 -28.91 18.60 13.31
N THR A 1045 -27.70 18.21 13.67
CA THR A 1045 -27.46 16.97 14.41
C THR A 1045 -26.71 17.17 15.72
N GLY A 1046 -26.25 18.40 16.00
CA GLY A 1046 -25.54 18.79 17.22
C GLY A 1046 -25.39 20.31 17.30
N ALA A 1047 -24.57 20.80 18.23
CA ALA A 1047 -24.32 22.24 18.40
C ALA A 1047 -23.76 22.88 17.11
N ARG A 1048 -22.81 22.20 16.46
CA ARG A 1048 -22.15 22.64 15.22
C ARG A 1048 -22.20 21.61 14.08
N GLY A 1049 -22.88 20.47 14.26
CA GLY A 1049 -23.09 19.47 13.21
C GLY A 1049 -24.25 19.83 12.27
N ILE A 1050 -23.94 20.11 11.01
CA ILE A 1050 -24.92 20.46 9.97
C ILE A 1050 -24.68 19.69 8.66
N SER A 1051 -25.77 19.20 8.05
CA SER A 1051 -25.76 18.52 6.75
C SER A 1051 -27.03 18.85 5.97
N LEU A 1052 -27.01 18.59 4.66
CA LEU A 1052 -28.15 18.82 3.77
C LEU A 1052 -28.64 17.51 3.16
N ARG A 1053 -29.96 17.30 3.14
CA ARG A 1053 -30.59 16.24 2.33
C ARG A 1053 -31.03 16.82 0.99
N ALA A 1054 -30.45 16.35 -0.11
CA ALA A 1054 -30.77 16.87 -1.43
C ALA A 1054 -32.19 16.51 -1.89
N THR A 1055 -32.86 17.49 -2.52
CA THR A 1055 -34.20 17.37 -3.14
C THR A 1055 -34.22 17.79 -4.61
N GLY A 1056 -33.11 18.31 -5.13
CA GLY A 1056 -32.93 18.66 -6.55
C GLY A 1056 -31.51 19.16 -6.80
N ALA A 1057 -30.99 18.92 -8.01
CA ALA A 1057 -29.66 19.35 -8.43
C ALA A 1057 -29.68 19.83 -9.89
N TRP A 1058 -28.96 20.90 -10.17
CA TRP A 1058 -28.78 21.50 -11.50
C TRP A 1058 -27.31 21.86 -11.72
N GLU A 1059 -26.94 21.97 -13.00
CA GLU A 1059 -25.63 22.48 -13.39
C GLU A 1059 -25.64 24.02 -13.33
N LEU A 1060 -24.73 24.58 -12.53
CA LEU A 1060 -24.73 26.02 -12.23
C LEU A 1060 -24.48 26.88 -13.47
N SER A 1061 -23.60 26.45 -14.38
CA SER A 1061 -23.28 27.17 -15.61
C SER A 1061 -24.49 27.28 -16.54
N ALA A 1062 -25.23 26.18 -16.71
CA ALA A 1062 -26.43 26.15 -17.55
C ALA A 1062 -27.54 27.05 -16.99
N GLU A 1063 -27.77 27.05 -15.68
CA GLU A 1063 -28.77 27.93 -15.06
C GLU A 1063 -28.36 29.40 -15.08
N PHE A 1064 -27.07 29.69 -14.92
CA PHE A 1064 -26.54 31.04 -15.07
C PHE A 1064 -26.71 31.59 -16.49
N GLU A 1065 -26.50 30.76 -17.52
CA GLU A 1065 -26.74 31.16 -18.92
C GLU A 1065 -28.21 31.48 -19.19
N LYS A 1066 -29.15 30.68 -18.64
CA LYS A 1066 -30.58 30.98 -18.72
C LYS A 1066 -30.91 32.32 -18.05
N TRP A 1067 -30.41 32.55 -16.84
CA TRP A 1067 -30.62 33.81 -16.12
C TRP A 1067 -30.07 35.01 -16.90
N ARG A 1068 -28.84 34.89 -17.43
CA ARG A 1068 -28.21 35.94 -18.25
C ARG A 1068 -29.02 36.26 -19.50
N ASN A 1069 -29.56 35.23 -20.18
CA ASN A 1069 -30.39 35.42 -21.36
C ASN A 1069 -31.73 36.10 -21.02
N LEU A 1070 -32.32 35.79 -19.86
CA LEU A 1070 -33.54 36.44 -19.38
C LEU A 1070 -33.31 37.92 -19.04
N THR A 1071 -32.21 38.25 -18.35
CA THR A 1071 -31.87 39.65 -18.00
C THR A 1071 -31.52 40.50 -19.22
N VAL A 1072 -31.04 39.90 -20.31
CA VAL A 1072 -30.81 40.58 -21.59
C VAL A 1072 -32.11 40.79 -22.38
N CYS A 1073 -33.16 40.01 -22.14
CA CYS A 1073 -34.47 40.23 -22.74
C CYS A 1073 -35.35 41.26 -21.99
N GLU A 1074 -35.08 41.50 -20.70
CA GLU A 1074 -35.78 42.51 -19.88
C GLU A 1074 -35.12 43.91 -19.90
N ARG A 1075 -33.90 44.04 -20.45
CA ARG A 1075 -33.23 45.31 -20.74
C ARG A 1075 -33.33 45.66 -22.22
#